data_AF-A0A7S3IH79-F1
#
_entry.id   AF-A0A7S3IH79-F1
#
_cell.length_a   1.000
_cell.length_b   1.000
_cell.length_c   1.000
_cell.angle_alpha   90.00
_cell.angle_beta   90.00
_cell.angle_gamma   90.00
#
_symmetry.space_group_name_H-M   'P 1'
#
loop_
_entity.id
_entity.type
_entity.pdbx_description
1 polymer ?
#
loop_
_entity_poly.entity_id
_entity_poly.type
_entity_poly.pdbx_seq_one_letter_code
_entity_poly.pdbx_strand_id
1 'polypeptide(L)'
;MKPMNCPAHCLMFANSLRTYRELPIRFADFGVLHRNEISGALSGLTRVRRFCQDDAHHFCEPHQIKDEVLATLDFLDHIYGIFGFKFELELSTRPELRLGAESLWDKAEDALRSALDEFGKPWEINAGDGAFYGPKIDIKVFDALKRPHQCGTIQLDFQLPIRFNLSYKTSEFSQHHHDDAVVQQDKIMTQYFKADEYDPEDFEWKEVPLKAGFARPVIVHRAIMGSVERFMAILIEHLAGKWPFFLSPRQIMICPVSQKYDDYCNSVYLYLHRLGFQVEMDTSRKSLPNRIRIHQLEQWNFILVAGEQEVKEGTVDIRSRDNKRIGKKRVDELPAFFETQQPAESKRHGEFYSKAWDAANYGGDCCSEFRGEDPNKKLVKIFHSDKNNSQILAAQVMADLSGAILSVKTDAKAEDSPNGRLPYIQDGDNKICESLAMAKFICKKGGKGAALVGKTSFQEAINDQWIAWAQNTLFEPLHKVIFQIFGFAPVDMPKYNAAMKQVKELVKKLDTFLKGKEFIGGETIGIADVYIGGALANVFQTVFDAGFRKAMGNLTAWFEKLIKNPVWIKRFGQIKMTEKVLKPTQGKPVQGGAVKLYHTDKNNSIVLGAKVMAELAGAKLEVVTSADATQSPNGRLPYIQVGDEKICESLAIAKYICKQGPKGGDLIGKTAFQEATNDQWIAWVQTTLFAPLHQAMFQIFGHSGVDMPKYNAAMKTIKEQVKKLDNFLKGKQFIGGNSIGVADLYLASSLSSLFQTVFDAGFRKAMGNVTAWFEKVIANAAFVKHFGKVKLAAKILKPTEAKAVAPKKEAKQEPKKAEKKDDDFDDLFGDDDEEDAAAAKAAAEAAKAAAKGKKKKVKEVEQSLIMFDVKPLDDETSLDELAQ
;
A
#
# COMPACT_ATOMS: atom_id res chain seq x y z
N MET A 1 28.46 -17.69 25.90
CA MET A 1 27.58 -17.16 24.82
C MET A 1 27.22 -18.30 23.87
N LYS A 2 26.04 -18.29 23.22
CA LYS A 2 25.65 -19.37 22.29
C LYS A 2 26.32 -19.21 20.89
N PRO A 3 26.89 -20.28 20.29
CA PRO A 3 27.43 -20.26 18.92
C PRO A 3 26.45 -20.75 17.83
N MET A 4 25.30 -21.29 18.24
CA MET A 4 24.19 -21.82 17.44
C MET A 4 22.91 -21.88 18.29
N ASN A 5 21.71 -21.93 17.68
CA ASN A 5 20.44 -21.95 18.42
C ASN A 5 19.93 -23.37 18.74
N CYS A 6 20.42 -24.39 18.04
CA CYS A 6 19.88 -25.76 18.05
C CYS A 6 19.62 -26.37 19.44
N PRO A 7 20.56 -26.27 20.40
CA PRO A 7 20.33 -26.77 21.76
C PRO A 7 19.12 -26.12 22.43
N ALA A 8 18.94 -24.80 22.29
CA ALA A 8 17.81 -24.09 22.89
C ALA A 8 16.47 -24.53 22.30
N HIS A 9 16.41 -24.75 20.99
CA HIS A 9 15.20 -25.29 20.33
C HIS A 9 14.88 -26.73 20.75
N CYS A 10 15.89 -27.56 21.03
CA CYS A 10 15.68 -28.89 21.61
C CYS A 10 15.04 -28.80 23.01
N LEU A 11 15.51 -27.88 23.86
CA LEU A 11 14.91 -27.64 25.18
C LEU A 11 13.46 -27.10 25.06
N MET A 12 13.19 -26.20 24.11
CA MET A 12 11.84 -25.69 23.84
C MET A 12 10.88 -26.79 23.33
N PHE A 13 11.39 -27.74 22.54
CA PHE A 13 10.61 -28.91 22.12
C PHE A 13 10.27 -29.80 23.32
N ALA A 14 11.29 -30.15 24.12
CA ALA A 14 11.19 -31.03 25.29
C ALA A 14 10.36 -30.47 26.45
N ASN A 15 10.21 -29.14 26.54
CA ASN A 15 9.43 -28.47 27.60
C ASN A 15 7.93 -28.86 27.63
N SER A 16 7.40 -29.51 26.59
CA SER A 16 6.02 -30.00 26.58
C SER A 16 5.91 -31.33 25.84
N LEU A 17 5.04 -32.21 26.34
CA LEU A 17 4.77 -33.52 25.76
C LEU A 17 4.11 -33.35 24.38
N ARG A 18 4.79 -33.79 23.31
CA ARG A 18 4.31 -33.63 21.93
C ARG A 18 3.55 -34.84 21.40
N THR A 19 2.66 -34.60 20.43
CA THR A 19 1.93 -35.64 19.69
C THR A 19 2.17 -35.51 18.19
N TYR A 20 2.09 -36.62 17.45
CA TYR A 20 2.26 -36.67 15.99
C TYR A 20 1.40 -35.63 15.24
N ARG A 21 0.22 -35.29 15.78
CA ARG A 21 -0.71 -34.28 15.21
C ARG A 21 -0.19 -32.84 15.25
N GLU A 22 0.79 -32.54 16.10
CA GLU A 22 1.43 -31.21 16.17
C GLU A 22 2.61 -31.09 15.19
N LEU A 23 3.13 -32.22 14.68
CA LEU A 23 4.28 -32.25 13.79
C LEU A 23 3.82 -32.01 12.34
N PRO A 24 4.51 -31.15 11.56
CA PRO A 24 5.82 -30.55 11.86
C PRO A 24 5.75 -29.23 12.66
N ILE A 25 6.53 -29.15 13.75
CA ILE A 25 6.74 -27.92 14.54
C ILE A 25 7.97 -27.18 13.99
N ARG A 26 7.86 -25.88 13.72
CA ARG A 26 8.95 -25.07 13.15
C ARG A 26 9.29 -23.90 14.08
N PHE A 27 10.45 -23.93 14.73
CA PHE A 27 10.95 -22.82 15.55
C PHE A 27 11.99 -22.03 14.76
N ALA A 28 11.85 -20.70 14.70
CA ALA A 28 12.80 -19.79 14.07
C ALA A 28 13.31 -18.77 15.11
N ASP A 29 14.62 -18.52 15.12
CA ASP A 29 15.27 -17.60 16.06
C ASP A 29 16.34 -16.74 15.35
N PHE A 30 16.13 -15.41 15.36
CA PHE A 30 17.12 -14.41 14.92
C PHE A 30 18.10 -14.02 16.04
N GLY A 31 18.24 -14.88 17.05
CA GLY A 31 19.07 -14.69 18.22
C GLY A 31 20.54 -14.47 17.88
N VAL A 32 21.17 -13.57 18.65
CA VAL A 32 22.57 -13.21 18.47
C VAL A 32 23.47 -14.39 18.82
N LEU A 33 24.28 -14.82 17.85
CA LEU A 33 25.27 -15.87 17.98
C LEU A 33 26.69 -15.29 18.06
N HIS A 34 27.56 -16.00 18.78
CA HIS A 34 28.97 -15.63 18.92
C HIS A 34 29.90 -16.82 18.67
N ARG A 35 30.92 -16.62 17.84
CA ARG A 35 32.02 -17.57 17.59
C ARG A 35 33.35 -16.85 17.73
N ASN A 36 34.29 -17.42 18.49
CA ASN A 36 35.59 -16.81 18.71
C ASN A 36 36.55 -17.07 17.54
N GLU A 37 36.27 -16.46 16.40
CA GLU A 37 37.15 -16.47 15.23
C GLU A 37 38.48 -15.74 15.56
N ILE A 38 39.57 -16.25 14.98
CA ILE A 38 40.92 -15.66 15.11
C ILE A 38 40.89 -14.23 14.55
N SER A 39 41.46 -13.27 15.29
CA SER A 39 41.39 -11.84 14.95
C SER A 39 41.90 -11.53 13.53
N GLY A 40 43.00 -12.15 13.12
CA GLY A 40 43.56 -11.99 11.76
C GLY A 40 42.72 -12.57 10.62
N ALA A 41 41.64 -13.30 10.91
CA ALA A 41 40.70 -13.82 9.91
C ALA A 41 39.41 -12.97 9.81
N LEU A 42 39.24 -11.94 10.65
CA LEU A 42 38.04 -11.09 10.63
C LEU A 42 38.06 -10.15 9.41
N SER A 43 36.92 -10.00 8.75
CA SER A 43 36.80 -9.15 7.56
C SER A 43 35.37 -8.65 7.37
N GLY A 44 35.19 -7.34 7.56
CA GLY A 44 33.95 -6.60 7.34
C GLY A 44 32.74 -7.28 7.99
N LEU A 45 31.75 -7.61 7.17
CA LEU A 45 30.55 -8.37 7.56
C LEU A 45 30.59 -9.84 7.10
N THR A 46 31.61 -10.24 6.33
CA THR A 46 31.70 -11.58 5.71
C THR A 46 32.23 -12.64 6.69
N ARG A 47 33.14 -12.24 7.58
CA ARG A 47 33.72 -13.08 8.63
C ARG A 47 33.83 -12.29 9.95
N VAL A 48 32.97 -12.63 10.90
CA VAL A 48 32.66 -11.86 12.11
C VAL A 48 32.58 -12.75 13.35
N ARG A 49 32.83 -12.18 14.54
CA ARG A 49 32.66 -12.87 15.82
C ARG A 49 31.23 -12.91 16.34
N ARG A 50 30.41 -11.92 15.95
CA ARG A 50 29.00 -11.75 16.33
C ARG A 50 28.15 -11.70 15.07
N PHE A 51 27.07 -12.46 15.04
CA PHE A 51 26.16 -12.51 13.88
C PHE A 51 24.77 -12.98 14.28
N CYS A 52 23.76 -12.64 13.48
CA CYS A 52 22.40 -13.18 13.60
C CYS A 52 22.08 -14.03 12.37
N GLN A 53 21.57 -15.25 12.58
CA GLN A 53 21.16 -16.15 11.49
C GLN A 53 19.64 -16.12 11.32
N ASP A 54 19.14 -16.40 10.12
CA ASP A 54 17.72 -16.69 9.86
C ASP A 54 17.40 -18.17 10.13
N ASP A 55 17.88 -18.61 11.28
CA ASP A 55 18.00 -20.00 11.70
C ASP A 55 16.64 -20.55 12.12
N ALA A 56 16.23 -21.66 11.51
CA ALA A 56 15.02 -22.36 11.91
C ALA A 56 15.20 -23.88 11.93
N HIS A 57 14.46 -24.51 12.84
CA HIS A 57 14.53 -25.92 13.16
C HIS A 57 13.14 -26.52 13.03
N HIS A 58 12.97 -27.42 12.07
CA HIS A 58 11.72 -28.12 11.85
C HIS A 58 11.81 -29.49 12.51
N PHE A 59 10.96 -29.75 13.49
CA PHE A 59 10.80 -31.05 14.14
C PHE A 59 9.66 -31.78 13.44
N CYS A 60 9.96 -32.90 12.79
CA CYS A 60 9.01 -33.60 11.91
C CYS A 60 9.10 -35.12 12.08
N GLU A 61 8.10 -35.85 11.57
CA GLU A 61 8.16 -37.30 11.48
C GLU A 61 9.04 -37.75 10.30
N PRO A 62 9.69 -38.93 10.34
CA PRO A 62 10.57 -39.38 9.25
C PRO A 62 9.94 -39.40 7.85
N HIS A 63 8.62 -39.60 7.75
CA HIS A 63 7.91 -39.58 6.47
C HIS A 63 7.64 -38.15 5.94
N GLN A 64 7.68 -37.13 6.81
CA GLN A 64 7.44 -35.71 6.47
C GLN A 64 8.69 -35.00 5.94
N ILE A 65 9.88 -35.61 6.06
CA ILE A 65 11.18 -34.99 5.69
C ILE A 65 11.13 -34.43 4.27
N LYS A 66 10.65 -35.21 3.31
CA LYS A 66 10.64 -34.83 1.89
C LYS A 66 9.81 -33.55 1.66
N ASP A 67 8.62 -33.48 2.25
CA ASP A 67 7.71 -32.35 2.12
C ASP A 67 8.27 -31.09 2.80
N GLU A 68 8.93 -31.23 3.95
CA GLU A 68 9.58 -30.12 4.67
C GLU A 68 10.83 -29.59 3.95
N VAL A 69 11.60 -30.47 3.30
CA VAL A 69 12.76 -30.08 2.47
C VAL A 69 12.27 -29.38 1.21
N LEU A 70 11.30 -29.94 0.48
CA LEU A 70 10.65 -29.28 -0.67
C LEU A 70 10.06 -27.92 -0.30
N ALA A 71 9.39 -27.82 0.86
CA ALA A 71 8.87 -26.56 1.39
C ALA A 71 9.95 -25.51 1.65
N THR A 72 11.12 -25.95 2.10
CA THR A 72 12.26 -25.06 2.37
C THR A 72 12.97 -24.64 1.08
N LEU A 73 13.07 -25.53 0.09
CA LEU A 73 13.59 -25.22 -1.25
C LEU A 73 12.72 -24.21 -2.01
N ASP A 74 11.39 -24.35 -1.99
CA ASP A 74 10.45 -23.38 -2.58
C ASP A 74 10.55 -21.99 -1.91
N PHE A 75 10.72 -21.95 -0.58
CA PHE A 75 10.92 -20.69 0.14
C PHE A 75 12.29 -20.06 -0.19
N LEU A 76 13.36 -20.86 -0.26
CA LEU A 76 14.68 -20.40 -0.68
C LEU A 76 14.65 -19.81 -2.10
N ASP A 77 13.98 -20.48 -3.04
CA ASP A 77 13.88 -20.00 -4.43
C ASP A 77 13.14 -18.67 -4.53
N HIS A 78 12.06 -18.53 -3.77
CA HIS A 78 11.32 -17.26 -3.71
C HIS A 78 12.19 -16.12 -3.17
N ILE A 79 12.90 -16.34 -2.06
CA ILE A 79 13.77 -15.31 -1.45
C ILE A 79 14.94 -14.93 -2.37
N TYR A 80 15.63 -15.91 -2.94
CA TYR A 80 16.74 -15.63 -3.87
C TYR A 80 16.24 -15.01 -5.18
N GLY A 81 15.05 -15.38 -5.65
CA GLY A 81 14.36 -14.78 -6.78
C GLY A 81 14.03 -13.30 -6.61
N ILE A 82 13.63 -12.86 -5.40
CA ILE A 82 13.38 -11.44 -5.09
C ILE A 82 14.64 -10.59 -5.31
N PHE A 83 15.82 -11.11 -4.95
CA PHE A 83 17.09 -10.41 -5.10
C PHE A 83 17.77 -10.65 -6.46
N GLY A 84 17.24 -11.55 -7.30
CA GLY A 84 17.82 -11.90 -8.60
C GLY A 84 19.09 -12.76 -8.51
N PHE A 85 19.32 -13.44 -7.38
CA PHE A 85 20.47 -14.32 -7.23
C PHE A 85 20.34 -15.57 -8.12
N LYS A 86 21.48 -15.99 -8.68
CA LYS A 86 21.64 -17.35 -9.22
C LYS A 86 22.23 -18.22 -8.12
N PHE A 87 21.83 -19.48 -8.08
CA PHE A 87 22.35 -20.42 -7.10
C PHE A 87 22.53 -21.83 -7.69
N GLU A 88 23.47 -22.56 -7.09
CA GLU A 88 23.77 -23.97 -7.34
C GLU A 88 23.44 -24.78 -6.07
N LEU A 89 23.01 -26.02 -6.25
CA LEU A 89 22.58 -26.94 -5.19
C LEU A 89 23.55 -28.11 -5.13
N GLU A 90 24.07 -28.40 -3.93
CA GLU A 90 24.97 -29.52 -3.70
C GLU A 90 24.43 -30.43 -2.60
N LEU A 91 24.34 -31.73 -2.87
CA LEU A 91 24.00 -32.75 -1.88
C LEU A 91 25.30 -33.27 -1.25
N SER A 92 25.56 -32.82 -0.02
CA SER A 92 26.72 -33.20 0.77
C SER A 92 26.43 -34.50 1.54
N THR A 93 27.01 -35.61 1.06
CA THR A 93 26.75 -36.98 1.54
C THR A 93 27.71 -37.40 2.66
N ARG A 94 27.48 -38.60 3.23
CA ARG A 94 28.15 -39.12 4.44
C ARG A 94 29.69 -38.94 4.45
N PRO A 95 30.27 -38.34 5.52
CA PRO A 95 31.72 -38.26 5.72
C PRO A 95 32.30 -39.60 6.20
N GLU A 96 33.63 -39.70 6.24
CA GLU A 96 34.34 -40.87 6.80
C GLU A 96 33.99 -41.07 8.29
N LEU A 97 34.02 -39.99 9.08
CA LEU A 97 33.66 -39.99 10.50
C LEU A 97 32.21 -39.56 10.69
N ARG A 98 31.32 -40.53 10.92
CA ARG A 98 29.86 -40.34 11.01
C ARG A 98 29.23 -41.12 12.17
N LEU A 99 28.11 -40.60 12.67
CA LEU A 99 27.28 -41.24 13.70
C LEU A 99 26.01 -41.85 13.09
N GLY A 100 25.49 -42.92 13.72
CA GLY A 100 24.27 -43.62 13.30
C GLY A 100 24.52 -44.77 12.32
N ALA A 101 23.52 -45.64 12.17
CA ALA A 101 23.59 -46.82 11.31
C ALA A 101 23.56 -46.45 9.81
N GLU A 102 24.13 -47.29 8.95
CA GLU A 102 24.19 -47.03 7.51
C GLU A 102 22.80 -46.89 6.88
N SER A 103 21.86 -47.74 7.28
CA SER A 103 20.47 -47.71 6.82
C SER A 103 19.67 -46.46 7.23
N LEU A 104 20.18 -45.66 8.19
CA LEU A 104 19.65 -44.34 8.51
C LEU A 104 20.19 -43.29 7.55
N TRP A 105 21.48 -43.37 7.23
CA TRP A 105 22.14 -42.52 6.25
C TRP A 105 21.58 -42.72 4.84
N ASP A 106 21.35 -43.98 4.43
CA ASP A 106 20.74 -44.31 3.14
C ASP A 106 19.38 -43.62 2.99
N LYS A 107 18.49 -43.76 3.98
CA LYS A 107 17.17 -43.12 4.00
C LYS A 107 17.24 -41.59 4.01
N ALA A 108 18.22 -41.02 4.70
CA ALA A 108 18.39 -39.57 4.79
C ALA A 108 18.90 -38.98 3.46
N GLU A 109 19.88 -39.63 2.83
CA GLU A 109 20.40 -39.24 1.52
C GLU A 109 19.36 -39.43 0.42
N ASP A 110 18.60 -40.53 0.43
CA ASP A 110 17.51 -40.80 -0.51
C ASP A 110 16.34 -39.80 -0.36
N ALA A 111 16.02 -39.37 0.87
CA ALA A 111 15.00 -38.35 1.11
C ALA A 111 15.41 -36.98 0.53
N LEU A 112 16.66 -36.56 0.74
CA LEU A 112 17.18 -35.31 0.17
C LEU A 112 17.30 -35.38 -1.36
N ARG A 113 17.80 -36.50 -1.91
CA ARG A 113 17.84 -36.77 -3.36
C ARG A 113 16.45 -36.66 -3.98
N SER A 114 15.48 -37.37 -3.41
CA SER A 114 14.08 -37.37 -3.88
C SER A 114 13.43 -35.98 -3.81
N ALA A 115 13.81 -35.14 -2.85
CA ALA A 115 13.34 -33.76 -2.76
C ALA A 115 14.02 -32.85 -3.79
N LEU A 116 15.33 -33.01 -4.05
CA LEU A 116 16.06 -32.28 -5.08
C LEU A 116 15.56 -32.62 -6.50
N ASP A 117 15.32 -33.90 -6.77
CA ASP A 117 14.80 -34.37 -8.07
C ASP A 117 13.38 -33.85 -8.34
N GLU A 118 12.51 -33.82 -7.33
CA GLU A 118 11.16 -33.25 -7.45
C GLU A 118 11.15 -31.71 -7.52
N PHE A 119 12.11 -31.04 -6.88
CA PHE A 119 12.32 -29.60 -7.03
C PHE A 119 12.74 -29.20 -8.46
N GLY A 120 13.31 -30.14 -9.23
CA GLY A 120 13.47 -30.02 -10.68
C GLY A 120 14.54 -29.03 -11.15
N LYS A 121 15.43 -28.58 -10.26
CA LYS A 121 16.63 -27.79 -10.63
C LYS A 121 17.88 -28.67 -10.67
N PRO A 122 18.88 -28.34 -11.50
CA PRO A 122 20.16 -29.05 -11.50
C PRO A 122 20.83 -29.00 -10.12
N TRP A 123 21.41 -30.12 -9.72
CA TRP A 123 22.11 -30.29 -8.45
C TRP A 123 23.28 -31.28 -8.62
N GLU A 124 24.31 -31.16 -7.79
CA GLU A 124 25.53 -32.00 -7.85
C GLU A 124 25.78 -32.73 -6.51
N ILE A 125 26.61 -33.78 -6.52
CA ILE A 125 26.99 -34.53 -5.31
C ILE A 125 28.33 -34.00 -4.77
N ASN A 126 28.33 -33.53 -3.53
CA ASN A 126 29.53 -33.13 -2.80
C ASN A 126 29.94 -34.25 -1.84
N ALA A 127 30.67 -35.24 -2.35
CA ALA A 127 30.92 -36.48 -1.62
C ALA A 127 31.82 -36.26 -0.38
N GLY A 128 31.32 -36.64 0.79
CA GLY A 128 32.09 -36.64 2.04
C GLY A 128 32.04 -35.34 2.85
N ASP A 129 31.38 -34.28 2.37
CA ASP A 129 31.23 -33.00 3.10
C ASP A 129 29.97 -32.93 3.98
N GLY A 130 29.22 -34.03 4.13
CA GLY A 130 28.09 -34.12 5.06
C GLY A 130 28.51 -33.88 6.51
N ALA A 131 27.60 -33.39 7.35
CA ALA A 131 27.90 -33.23 8.77
C ALA A 131 27.96 -34.60 9.47
N PHE A 132 28.74 -34.74 10.55
CA PHE A 132 28.90 -36.04 11.24
C PHE A 132 27.57 -36.65 11.76
N TYR A 133 26.51 -35.85 11.87
CA TYR A 133 25.17 -36.21 12.34
C TYR A 133 24.11 -36.42 11.23
N GLY A 134 24.43 -36.10 9.97
CA GLY A 134 23.54 -36.33 8.83
C GLY A 134 23.90 -35.56 7.55
N PRO A 135 23.27 -35.90 6.42
CA PRO A 135 23.53 -35.25 5.14
C PRO A 135 22.89 -33.86 5.06
N LYS A 136 23.41 -33.01 4.19
CA LYS A 136 22.93 -31.64 3.98
C LYS A 136 22.83 -31.26 2.51
N ILE A 137 21.88 -30.39 2.18
CA ILE A 137 21.86 -29.63 0.94
C ILE A 137 22.54 -28.30 1.22
N ASP A 138 23.64 -28.01 0.52
CA ASP A 138 24.32 -26.73 0.56
C ASP A 138 23.96 -25.89 -0.66
N ILE A 139 23.75 -24.59 -0.45
CA ILE A 139 23.34 -23.68 -1.51
C ILE A 139 24.36 -22.55 -1.68
N LYS A 140 25.00 -22.54 -2.85
CA LYS A 140 25.98 -21.53 -3.25
C LYS A 140 25.28 -20.46 -4.07
N VAL A 141 25.22 -19.22 -3.56
CA VAL A 141 24.70 -18.06 -4.31
C VAL A 141 25.83 -17.35 -5.05
N PHE A 142 25.54 -16.84 -6.24
CA PHE A 142 26.48 -16.07 -7.04
C PHE A 142 26.13 -14.58 -6.99
N ASP A 143 27.10 -13.77 -6.58
CA ASP A 143 26.97 -12.32 -6.65
C ASP A 143 27.08 -11.77 -8.08
N ALA A 144 26.92 -10.46 -8.25
CA ALA A 144 27.00 -9.80 -9.56
C ALA A 144 28.41 -9.89 -10.21
N LEU A 145 29.44 -10.22 -9.42
CA LEU A 145 30.82 -10.45 -9.84
C LEU A 145 31.10 -11.94 -10.13
N LYS A 146 30.09 -12.80 -10.01
CA LYS A 146 30.16 -14.27 -10.16
C LYS A 146 31.04 -14.98 -9.14
N ARG A 147 31.26 -14.40 -7.95
CA ARG A 147 31.92 -15.12 -6.86
C ARG A 147 30.87 -16.01 -6.16
N PRO A 148 31.18 -17.30 -5.88
CA PRO A 148 30.29 -18.18 -5.14
C PRO A 148 30.37 -17.91 -3.63
N HIS A 149 29.23 -17.84 -2.97
CA HIS A 149 29.11 -17.70 -1.52
C HIS A 149 28.14 -18.75 -0.97
N GLN A 150 28.56 -19.54 0.02
CA GLN A 150 27.66 -20.47 0.71
C GLN A 150 26.84 -19.69 1.75
N CYS A 151 25.53 -19.66 1.55
CA CYS A 151 24.56 -18.93 2.38
C CYS A 151 23.48 -19.87 2.92
N GLY A 152 22.70 -20.45 2.01
CA GLY A 152 21.63 -21.37 2.38
C GLY A 152 22.17 -22.76 2.72
N THR A 153 21.49 -23.43 3.65
CA THR A 153 21.75 -24.84 3.98
C THR A 153 20.48 -25.49 4.52
N ILE A 154 20.29 -26.78 4.22
CA ILE A 154 19.20 -27.62 4.74
C ILE A 154 19.84 -28.92 5.22
N GLN A 155 19.90 -29.15 6.53
CA GLN A 155 20.68 -30.24 7.14
C GLN A 155 19.77 -31.15 7.96
N LEU A 156 19.87 -32.46 7.74
CA LEU A 156 19.13 -33.45 8.54
C LEU A 156 19.96 -33.85 9.77
N ASP A 157 19.31 -33.90 10.93
CA ASP A 157 19.93 -34.32 12.17
C ASP A 157 19.05 -35.31 12.93
N PHE A 158 19.62 -36.50 13.11
CA PHE A 158 19.04 -37.61 13.85
C PHE A 158 19.72 -37.81 15.22
N GLN A 159 20.82 -37.10 15.49
CA GLN A 159 21.64 -37.22 16.69
C GLN A 159 21.16 -36.29 17.82
N LEU A 160 20.86 -35.01 17.55
CA LEU A 160 20.32 -34.11 18.57
C LEU A 160 19.02 -34.64 19.23
N PRO A 161 18.06 -35.25 18.49
CA PRO A 161 16.90 -35.93 19.10
C PRO A 161 17.28 -37.04 20.08
N ILE A 162 18.36 -37.79 19.82
CA ILE A 162 18.88 -38.82 20.73
C ILE A 162 19.55 -38.17 21.95
N ARG A 163 20.45 -37.22 21.72
CA ARG A 163 21.26 -36.56 22.75
C ARG A 163 20.43 -35.78 23.77
N PHE A 164 19.34 -35.12 23.32
CA PHE A 164 18.39 -34.40 24.17
C PHE A 164 17.20 -35.26 24.65
N ASN A 165 17.18 -36.55 24.29
CA ASN A 165 16.08 -37.49 24.54
C ASN A 165 14.69 -36.97 24.10
N LEU A 166 14.65 -36.32 22.93
CA LEU A 166 13.41 -35.81 22.36
C LEU A 166 12.52 -36.99 21.92
N SER A 167 11.23 -36.87 22.22
CA SER A 167 10.23 -37.87 21.81
C SER A 167 8.83 -37.25 21.66
N TYR A 168 8.00 -37.90 20.87
CA TYR A 168 6.59 -37.56 20.66
C TYR A 168 5.72 -38.82 20.69
N LYS A 169 4.43 -38.68 21.05
CA LYS A 169 3.44 -39.77 21.00
C LYS A 169 3.08 -40.09 19.56
N THR A 170 3.24 -41.35 19.16
CA THR A 170 2.84 -41.85 17.84
C THR A 170 1.32 -42.05 17.75
N SER A 171 0.81 -42.29 16.55
CA SER A 171 -0.59 -42.68 16.32
C SER A 171 -0.98 -43.98 17.04
N GLU A 172 -0.05 -44.94 17.13
CA GLU A 172 -0.23 -46.25 17.78
C GLU A 172 -0.51 -46.14 19.29
N PHE A 173 0.06 -45.13 19.97
CA PHE A 173 -0.25 -44.84 21.38
C PHE A 173 -1.75 -44.61 21.62
N SER A 174 -2.49 -44.20 20.59
CA SER A 174 -3.93 -43.88 20.68
C SER A 174 -4.85 -45.11 20.57
N GLN A 175 -4.32 -46.30 20.26
CA GLN A 175 -5.15 -47.48 19.93
C GLN A 175 -5.27 -48.54 21.03
N HIS A 176 -4.41 -48.55 22.05
CA HIS A 176 -4.31 -49.72 22.96
C HIS A 176 -4.23 -49.50 24.48
N HIS A 177 -4.33 -48.27 25.00
CA HIS A 177 -4.43 -48.05 26.46
C HIS A 177 -5.56 -47.09 26.82
N HIS A 178 -6.67 -47.65 27.31
CA HIS A 178 -7.74 -46.89 27.96
C HIS A 178 -7.91 -47.22 29.46
N ASP A 179 -7.17 -48.21 29.96
CA ASP A 179 -7.17 -48.64 31.36
C ASP A 179 -5.82 -48.36 32.03
N ASP A 180 -5.89 -47.82 33.25
CA ASP A 180 -4.86 -47.73 34.30
C ASP A 180 -3.46 -47.17 33.95
N ALA A 181 -3.37 -45.83 33.88
CA ALA A 181 -2.39 -45.08 34.68
C ALA A 181 -2.72 -43.58 34.72
N VAL A 182 -2.87 -43.01 35.92
CA VAL A 182 -2.63 -41.57 36.13
C VAL A 182 -1.12 -41.35 36.02
N VAL A 183 -0.65 -41.15 34.78
CA VAL A 183 0.73 -40.73 34.54
C VAL A 183 0.87 -39.32 35.11
N GLN A 184 1.56 -39.20 36.23
CA GLN A 184 1.98 -37.92 36.80
C GLN A 184 2.62 -37.06 35.69
N GLN A 185 2.50 -35.73 35.81
CA GLN A 185 3.19 -34.79 34.92
C GLN A 185 4.71 -34.77 35.18
N ASP A 186 5.35 -35.92 35.00
CA ASP A 186 6.79 -36.04 34.91
C ASP A 186 7.22 -35.25 33.67
N LYS A 187 7.73 -34.04 33.92
CA LYS A 187 8.47 -33.28 32.92
C LYS A 187 9.46 -34.23 32.25
N ILE A 188 9.53 -34.22 30.92
CA ILE A 188 10.53 -35.00 30.19
C ILE A 188 11.90 -34.40 30.55
N MET A 189 12.56 -34.99 31.54
CA MET A 189 13.79 -34.47 32.11
C MET A 189 14.92 -34.65 31.09
N THR A 190 15.25 -33.59 30.37
CA THR A 190 16.63 -33.38 29.93
C THR A 190 17.50 -33.31 31.20
N GLN A 191 18.64 -33.99 31.25
CA GLN A 191 19.57 -33.86 32.36
C GLN A 191 20.15 -32.44 32.36
N TYR A 192 19.70 -31.61 33.30
CA TYR A 192 20.26 -30.30 33.57
C TYR A 192 21.26 -30.42 34.73
N PHE A 193 22.53 -30.33 34.42
CA PHE A 193 23.57 -30.11 35.43
C PHE A 193 23.57 -28.63 35.81
N LYS A 194 23.72 -28.32 37.11
CA LYS A 194 24.17 -26.99 37.49
C LYS A 194 25.66 -26.85 37.15
N ALA A 195 26.12 -25.63 36.91
CA ALA A 195 27.50 -25.38 36.45
C ALA A 195 28.58 -25.78 37.48
N ASP A 196 28.19 -25.90 38.75
CA ASP A 196 28.96 -26.32 39.91
C ASP A 196 28.88 -27.84 40.20
N GLU A 197 28.01 -28.58 39.50
CA GLU A 197 27.79 -30.02 39.66
C GLU A 197 28.27 -30.86 38.46
N TYR A 198 28.91 -30.23 37.47
CA TYR A 198 29.42 -30.90 36.26
C TYR A 198 30.93 -31.16 36.35
N ASP A 199 31.29 -32.41 36.63
CA ASP A 199 32.65 -32.91 36.42
C ASP A 199 32.76 -33.60 35.04
N PRO A 200 33.63 -33.12 34.13
CA PRO A 200 33.80 -33.73 32.81
C PRO A 200 34.52 -35.09 32.84
N GLU A 201 35.22 -35.47 33.92
CA GLU A 201 35.91 -36.76 34.03
C GLU A 201 34.95 -37.90 34.43
N ASP A 202 33.88 -37.60 35.19
CA ASP A 202 32.86 -38.56 35.63
C ASP A 202 31.63 -38.68 34.68
N PHE A 203 31.49 -37.82 33.67
CA PHE A 203 30.29 -37.79 32.81
C PHE A 203 30.32 -38.82 31.66
N GLU A 204 29.77 -40.01 31.91
CA GLU A 204 29.51 -41.02 30.87
C GLU A 204 28.10 -40.85 30.25
N TRP A 205 28.01 -40.31 29.03
CA TRP A 205 26.74 -40.20 28.30
C TRP A 205 26.20 -41.57 27.86
N LYS A 206 24.93 -41.86 28.15
CA LYS A 206 24.22 -43.08 27.75
C LYS A 206 22.92 -42.75 27.04
N GLU A 207 22.60 -43.48 25.97
CA GLU A 207 21.32 -43.33 25.29
C GLU A 207 20.17 -43.83 26.17
N VAL A 208 19.13 -43.01 26.34
CA VAL A 208 17.91 -43.40 27.03
C VAL A 208 16.99 -44.13 26.05
N PRO A 209 16.54 -45.37 26.34
CA PRO A 209 15.65 -46.12 25.47
C PRO A 209 14.27 -45.45 25.37
N LEU A 210 13.63 -45.59 24.20
CA LEU A 210 12.30 -45.04 23.95
C LEU A 210 11.22 -45.75 24.77
N LYS A 211 10.22 -44.98 25.22
CA LYS A 211 8.99 -45.52 25.82
C LYS A 211 8.11 -46.15 24.72
N ALA A 212 7.33 -47.18 25.06
CA ALA A 212 6.38 -47.79 24.12
C ALA A 212 5.36 -46.75 23.60
N GLY A 213 5.10 -46.74 22.28
CA GLY A 213 4.25 -45.75 21.62
C GLY A 213 4.85 -44.34 21.49
N PHE A 214 6.16 -44.18 21.72
CA PHE A 214 6.90 -42.95 21.45
C PHE A 214 7.96 -43.15 20.36
N ALA A 215 8.15 -42.13 19.53
CA ALA A 215 9.21 -42.06 18.52
C ALA A 215 10.06 -40.79 18.71
N ARG A 216 11.28 -40.77 18.16
CA ARG A 216 12.11 -39.55 18.10
C ARG A 216 11.71 -38.72 16.87
N PRO A 217 11.56 -37.39 16.99
CA PRO A 217 11.42 -36.53 15.82
C PRO A 217 12.73 -36.47 15.02
N VAL A 218 12.66 -36.10 13.75
CA VAL A 218 13.82 -35.71 12.94
C VAL A 218 13.90 -34.19 12.92
N ILE A 219 15.11 -33.64 13.07
CA ILE A 219 15.33 -32.19 12.99
C ILE A 219 15.84 -31.86 11.59
N VAL A 220 15.16 -30.92 10.92
CA VAL A 220 15.69 -30.23 9.74
C VAL A 220 16.19 -28.86 10.20
N HIS A 221 17.51 -28.69 10.25
CA HIS A 221 18.16 -27.41 10.45
C HIS A 221 18.18 -26.65 9.14
N ARG A 222 17.82 -25.37 9.12
CA ARG A 222 17.92 -24.58 7.89
C ARG A 222 18.23 -23.11 8.13
N ALA A 223 18.88 -22.52 7.14
CA ALA A 223 19.02 -21.07 6.95
C ALA A 223 18.92 -20.77 5.45
N ILE A 224 18.42 -19.58 5.08
CA ILE A 224 18.29 -19.13 3.69
C ILE A 224 19.28 -17.98 3.43
N MET A 225 19.29 -16.96 4.29
CA MET A 225 20.27 -15.87 4.22
C MET A 225 21.64 -16.30 4.76
N GLY A 226 21.65 -17.27 5.69
CA GLY A 226 22.85 -17.75 6.35
C GLY A 226 23.09 -16.95 7.62
N SER A 227 23.80 -15.82 7.52
CA SER A 227 23.73 -14.75 8.52
C SER A 227 23.32 -13.43 7.87
N VAL A 228 22.58 -12.60 8.61
CA VAL A 228 22.11 -11.29 8.15
C VAL A 228 23.30 -10.41 7.76
N GLU A 229 24.38 -10.45 8.53
CA GLU A 229 25.61 -9.70 8.26
C GLU A 229 26.24 -10.11 6.92
N ARG A 230 26.46 -11.41 6.70
CA ARG A 230 27.06 -11.91 5.45
C ARG A 230 26.14 -11.67 4.26
N PHE A 231 24.84 -11.90 4.42
CA PHE A 231 23.85 -11.68 3.36
C PHE A 231 23.79 -10.19 2.97
N MET A 232 23.85 -9.28 3.95
CA MET A 232 23.95 -7.85 3.68
C MET A 232 25.28 -7.48 3.01
N ALA A 233 26.40 -8.10 3.36
CA ALA A 233 27.68 -7.92 2.66
C ALA A 233 27.55 -8.26 1.16
N ILE A 234 27.00 -9.45 0.87
CA ILE A 234 26.77 -9.95 -0.49
C ILE A 234 25.79 -9.04 -1.23
N LEU A 235 24.72 -8.57 -0.59
CA LEU A 235 23.75 -7.64 -1.19
C LEU A 235 24.36 -6.26 -1.49
N ILE A 236 25.21 -5.70 -0.61
CA ILE A 236 25.91 -4.43 -0.84
C ILE A 236 26.74 -4.51 -2.13
N GLU A 237 27.50 -5.59 -2.30
CA GLU A 237 28.35 -5.82 -3.47
C GLU A 237 27.52 -6.18 -4.72
N HIS A 238 26.54 -7.09 -4.61
CA HIS A 238 25.68 -7.52 -5.72
C HIS A 238 24.85 -6.36 -6.29
N LEU A 239 24.31 -5.50 -5.42
CA LEU A 239 23.53 -4.33 -5.83
C LEU A 239 24.40 -3.09 -6.08
N ALA A 240 25.71 -3.13 -5.80
CA ALA A 240 26.60 -1.96 -5.82
C ALA A 240 26.02 -0.74 -5.08
N GLY A 241 25.40 -0.97 -3.91
CA GLY A 241 24.68 0.05 -3.13
C GLY A 241 23.36 0.57 -3.73
N LYS A 242 22.93 0.07 -4.90
CA LYS A 242 21.68 0.46 -5.57
C LYS A 242 20.46 -0.32 -5.06
N TRP A 243 20.20 -0.24 -3.75
CA TRP A 243 19.11 -0.93 -3.05
C TRP A 243 17.74 -0.88 -3.77
N PRO A 244 16.96 -1.98 -3.78
CA PRO A 244 15.56 -1.95 -4.20
C PRO A 244 14.71 -1.16 -3.20
N PHE A 245 13.55 -0.65 -3.63
CA PHE A 245 12.76 0.30 -2.84
C PHE A 245 12.38 -0.23 -1.45
N PHE A 246 11.94 -1.49 -1.35
CA PHE A 246 11.49 -2.10 -0.09
C PHE A 246 12.60 -2.25 0.97
N LEU A 247 13.86 -2.41 0.57
CA LEU A 247 15.02 -2.62 1.46
C LEU A 247 15.86 -1.35 1.67
N SER A 248 15.68 -0.34 0.82
CA SER A 248 16.50 0.87 0.85
C SER A 248 16.28 1.67 2.13
N PRO A 249 17.34 2.10 2.84
CA PRO A 249 17.23 3.08 3.92
C PRO A 249 16.92 4.49 3.39
N ARG A 250 17.00 4.71 2.08
CA ARG A 250 16.85 6.02 1.41
C ARG A 250 15.80 5.94 0.30
N GLN A 251 14.54 5.73 0.72
CA GLN A 251 13.45 5.48 -0.22
C GLN A 251 13.06 6.75 -0.98
N ILE A 252 12.81 7.87 -0.28
CA ILE A 252 12.20 9.07 -0.86
C ILE A 252 12.88 10.35 -0.35
N MET A 253 13.40 11.17 -1.25
CA MET A 253 13.88 12.53 -0.93
C MET A 253 12.96 13.58 -1.52
N ILE A 254 12.55 14.58 -0.73
CA ILE A 254 11.71 15.69 -1.18
C ILE A 254 12.55 16.96 -1.38
N CYS A 255 12.51 17.54 -2.58
CA CYS A 255 13.24 18.74 -2.95
C CYS A 255 12.28 19.88 -3.35
N PRO A 256 11.94 20.82 -2.45
CA PRO A 256 11.23 22.05 -2.82
C PRO A 256 12.02 22.85 -3.86
N VAL A 257 11.38 23.33 -4.93
CA VAL A 257 12.04 24.15 -5.97
C VAL A 257 12.56 25.48 -5.38
N SER A 258 11.85 26.02 -4.39
CA SER A 258 12.16 27.26 -3.66
C SER A 258 11.61 27.18 -2.24
N GLN A 259 12.21 27.91 -1.30
CA GLN A 259 11.79 27.95 0.11
C GLN A 259 10.32 28.38 0.32
N LYS A 260 9.72 29.06 -0.66
CA LYS A 260 8.28 29.36 -0.72
C LYS A 260 7.40 28.10 -0.66
N TYR A 261 7.94 26.93 -0.99
CA TYR A 261 7.21 25.65 -1.11
C TYR A 261 7.58 24.65 -0.01
N ASP A 262 8.40 25.05 0.97
CA ASP A 262 8.83 24.20 2.08
C ASP A 262 7.64 23.70 2.91
N ASP A 263 6.64 24.54 3.18
CA ASP A 263 5.43 24.16 3.93
C ASP A 263 4.61 23.07 3.21
N TYR A 264 4.50 23.15 1.88
CA TYR A 264 3.83 22.13 1.08
C TYR A 264 4.64 20.82 1.08
N CYS A 265 5.94 20.90 0.83
CA CYS A 265 6.85 19.75 0.86
C CYS A 265 6.86 19.05 2.23
N ASN A 266 6.79 19.83 3.32
CA ASN A 266 6.65 19.32 4.67
C ASN A 266 5.32 18.60 4.90
N SER A 267 4.23 19.03 4.25
CA SER A 267 2.95 18.29 4.32
C SER A 267 3.00 16.95 3.58
N VAL A 268 3.71 16.88 2.43
CA VAL A 268 3.98 15.62 1.70
C VAL A 268 4.91 14.71 2.51
N TYR A 269 5.96 15.26 3.12
CA TYR A 269 6.85 14.55 4.04
C TYR A 269 6.05 13.91 5.19
N LEU A 270 5.25 14.71 5.92
CA LEU A 270 4.44 14.22 7.03
C LEU A 270 3.42 13.17 6.60
N TYR A 271 2.84 13.28 5.39
CA TYR A 271 1.92 12.29 4.84
C TYR A 271 2.61 10.95 4.59
N LEU A 272 3.71 10.94 3.83
CA LEU A 272 4.44 9.71 3.48
C LEU A 272 5.13 9.07 4.69
N HIS A 273 5.72 9.87 5.58
CA HIS A 273 6.32 9.38 6.82
C HIS A 273 5.27 8.74 7.75
N ARG A 274 4.04 9.27 7.83
CA ARG A 274 2.94 8.65 8.59
C ARG A 274 2.50 7.30 8.02
N LEU A 275 2.72 7.06 6.73
CA LEU A 275 2.46 5.77 6.08
C LEU A 275 3.60 4.75 6.26
N GLY A 276 4.71 5.14 6.91
CA GLY A 276 5.83 4.25 7.23
C GLY A 276 6.96 4.24 6.19
N PHE A 277 6.92 5.11 5.17
CA PHE A 277 8.02 5.25 4.22
C PHE A 277 9.21 6.03 4.83
N GLN A 278 10.44 5.65 4.46
CA GLN A 278 11.66 6.38 4.81
C GLN A 278 11.81 7.60 3.90
N VAL A 279 11.39 8.75 4.40
CA VAL A 279 11.36 10.01 3.66
C VAL A 279 12.23 11.05 4.34
N GLU A 280 12.94 11.85 3.55
CA GLU A 280 13.66 13.06 4.00
C GLU A 280 13.31 14.26 3.10
N MET A 281 13.74 15.46 3.49
CA MET A 281 13.50 16.71 2.75
C MET A 281 14.74 17.62 2.75
N ASP A 282 15.24 18.02 1.58
CA ASP A 282 16.36 18.96 1.43
C ASP A 282 15.88 20.39 1.14
N THR A 283 15.84 21.21 2.19
CA THR A 283 15.54 22.67 2.15
C THR A 283 16.79 23.55 1.99
N SER A 284 17.96 22.97 1.68
CA SER A 284 19.21 23.71 1.57
C SER A 284 19.17 24.73 0.43
N ARG A 285 19.94 25.82 0.60
CA ARG A 285 20.02 26.93 -0.37
C ARG A 285 20.74 26.58 -1.69
N LYS A 286 21.09 25.30 -1.90
CA LYS A 286 21.70 24.82 -3.14
C LYS A 286 20.66 24.86 -4.28
N SER A 287 21.10 25.23 -5.49
CA SER A 287 20.25 25.17 -6.69
C SER A 287 19.66 23.77 -6.88
N LEU A 288 18.40 23.67 -7.28
CA LEU A 288 17.69 22.39 -7.44
C LEU A 288 18.46 21.32 -8.26
N PRO A 289 19.12 21.63 -9.40
CA PRO A 289 19.91 20.62 -10.12
C PRO A 289 21.07 20.04 -9.30
N ASN A 290 21.71 20.85 -8.45
CA ASN A 290 22.77 20.39 -7.55
C ASN A 290 22.23 19.50 -6.43
N ARG A 291 21.06 19.81 -5.85
CA ARG A 291 20.40 18.94 -4.86
C ARG A 291 20.04 17.58 -5.46
N ILE A 292 19.37 17.59 -6.62
CA ILE A 292 19.04 16.37 -7.38
C ILE A 292 20.31 15.54 -7.66
N ARG A 293 21.41 16.16 -8.11
CA ARG A 293 22.68 15.47 -8.36
C ARG A 293 23.29 14.85 -7.10
N ILE A 294 23.23 15.54 -5.96
CA ILE A 294 23.71 15.02 -4.67
C ILE A 294 22.93 13.76 -4.28
N HIS A 295 21.59 13.83 -4.29
CA HIS A 295 20.75 12.71 -3.89
C HIS A 295 20.80 11.52 -4.88
N GLN A 296 21.12 11.78 -6.15
CA GLN A 296 21.44 10.73 -7.11
C GLN A 296 22.75 10.01 -6.80
N LEU A 297 23.78 10.73 -6.32
CA LEU A 297 25.03 10.12 -5.86
C LEU A 297 24.82 9.31 -4.57
N GLU A 298 23.98 9.80 -3.65
CA GLU A 298 23.58 9.12 -2.40
C GLU A 298 22.66 7.89 -2.60
N GLN A 299 22.29 7.59 -3.86
CA GLN A 299 21.48 6.45 -4.30
C GLN A 299 20.02 6.42 -3.80
N TRP A 300 19.40 7.57 -3.51
CA TRP A 300 17.97 7.67 -3.21
C TRP A 300 17.11 7.05 -4.32
N ASN A 301 16.12 6.21 -3.99
CA ASN A 301 15.30 5.53 -4.99
C ASN A 301 14.43 6.49 -5.80
N PHE A 302 13.75 7.41 -5.11
CA PHE A 302 12.94 8.45 -5.72
C PHE A 302 13.26 9.83 -5.16
N ILE A 303 13.28 10.82 -6.05
CA ILE A 303 13.39 12.24 -5.70
C ILE A 303 12.09 12.91 -6.15
N LEU A 304 11.36 13.47 -5.19
CA LEU A 304 10.10 14.18 -5.38
C LEU A 304 10.38 15.67 -5.44
N VAL A 305 10.03 16.33 -6.55
CA VAL A 305 10.22 17.77 -6.73
C VAL A 305 8.85 18.46 -6.70
N ALA A 306 8.74 19.55 -5.95
CA ALA A 306 7.53 20.39 -5.93
C ALA A 306 7.87 21.88 -6.06
N GLY A 307 7.32 22.51 -7.11
CA GLY A 307 7.36 23.94 -7.35
C GLY A 307 5.97 24.57 -7.36
N GLU A 308 5.83 25.71 -8.04
CA GLU A 308 4.57 26.48 -8.00
C GLU A 308 3.38 25.71 -8.60
N GLN A 309 3.62 24.96 -9.66
CA GLN A 309 2.57 24.22 -10.35
C GLN A 309 2.15 23.00 -9.53
N GLU A 310 3.12 22.27 -8.97
CA GLU A 310 2.90 21.11 -8.11
C GLU A 310 2.08 21.46 -6.86
N VAL A 311 2.38 22.60 -6.24
CA VAL A 311 1.65 23.12 -5.07
C VAL A 311 0.20 23.50 -5.43
N LYS A 312 -0.05 24.07 -6.61
CA LYS A 312 -1.40 24.41 -7.09
C LYS A 312 -2.23 23.17 -7.43
N GLU A 313 -1.61 22.17 -8.05
CA GLU A 313 -2.26 20.94 -8.51
C GLU A 313 -2.40 19.87 -7.42
N GLY A 314 -1.71 20.03 -6.28
CA GLY A 314 -1.63 18.99 -5.25
C GLY A 314 -0.81 17.77 -5.71
N THR A 315 0.20 17.99 -6.54
CA THR A 315 1.05 16.96 -7.15
C THR A 315 2.50 17.04 -6.70
N VAL A 316 3.29 16.03 -7.04
CA VAL A 316 4.76 16.07 -7.01
C VAL A 316 5.31 15.48 -8.31
N ASP A 317 6.43 16.02 -8.80
CA ASP A 317 7.18 15.49 -9.94
C ASP A 317 8.15 14.40 -9.48
N ILE A 318 7.91 13.15 -9.89
CA ILE A 318 8.71 12.00 -9.47
C ILE A 318 9.87 11.76 -10.42
N ARG A 319 11.07 11.64 -9.86
CA ARG A 319 12.30 11.23 -10.57
C ARG A 319 12.85 9.95 -9.95
N SER A 320 13.32 9.02 -10.77
CA SER A 320 14.09 7.87 -10.30
C SER A 320 15.54 8.26 -9.98
N ARG A 321 16.21 7.37 -9.24
CA ARG A 321 17.66 7.36 -9.02
C ARG A 321 18.49 7.59 -10.28
N ASP A 322 18.11 6.99 -11.40
CA ASP A 322 18.82 7.12 -12.69
C ASP A 322 18.37 8.36 -13.50
N ASN A 323 17.88 9.40 -12.80
CA ASN A 323 17.38 10.68 -13.34
C ASN A 323 16.22 10.59 -14.34
N LYS A 324 15.56 9.42 -14.47
CA LYS A 324 14.39 9.27 -15.34
C LYS A 324 13.19 9.95 -14.69
N ARG A 325 12.61 10.94 -15.38
CA ARG A 325 11.36 11.57 -14.97
C ARG A 325 10.21 10.59 -15.18
N ILE A 326 9.56 10.20 -14.10
CA ILE A 326 8.39 9.30 -14.11
C ILE A 326 7.11 10.11 -14.38
N GLY A 327 7.13 11.40 -14.04
CA GLY A 327 6.05 12.35 -14.27
C GLY A 327 5.43 12.84 -12.97
N LYS A 328 4.40 13.67 -13.09
CA LYS A 328 3.66 14.17 -11.94
C LYS A 328 2.67 13.11 -11.44
N LYS A 329 2.53 12.98 -10.12
CA LYS A 329 1.45 12.24 -9.46
C LYS A 329 0.81 13.11 -8.38
N ARG A 330 -0.48 12.94 -8.13
CA ARG A 330 -1.14 13.57 -6.97
C ARG A 330 -0.65 12.90 -5.69
N VAL A 331 -0.60 13.66 -4.59
CA VAL A 331 -0.01 13.18 -3.32
C VAL A 331 -0.74 11.95 -2.77
N ASP A 332 -2.04 11.84 -2.98
CA ASP A 332 -2.89 10.70 -2.60
C ASP A 332 -2.68 9.45 -3.48
N GLU A 333 -2.07 9.57 -4.66
CA GLU A 333 -1.71 8.44 -5.54
C GLU A 333 -0.32 7.86 -5.23
N LEU A 334 0.51 8.58 -4.46
CA LEU A 334 1.86 8.14 -4.11
C LEU A 334 1.92 6.80 -3.35
N PRO A 335 1.03 6.49 -2.38
CA PRO A 335 1.10 5.23 -1.65
C PRO A 335 0.91 4.03 -2.56
N ALA A 336 -0.15 4.06 -3.40
CA ALA A 336 -0.42 3.02 -4.39
C ALA A 336 0.73 2.89 -5.40
N PHE A 337 1.38 4.00 -5.80
CA PHE A 337 2.58 3.94 -6.63
C PHE A 337 3.74 3.23 -5.93
N PHE A 338 4.02 3.53 -4.66
CA PHE A 338 5.10 2.88 -3.90
C PHE A 338 4.79 1.43 -3.51
N GLU A 339 3.52 1.05 -3.37
CA GLU A 339 3.08 -0.34 -3.22
C GLU A 339 3.45 -1.17 -4.45
N THR A 340 3.36 -0.63 -5.68
CA THR A 340 3.84 -1.35 -6.90
C THR A 340 5.36 -1.59 -6.94
N GLN A 341 6.12 -1.00 -6.01
CA GLN A 341 7.58 -1.18 -5.91
C GLN A 341 7.98 -2.23 -4.85
N GLN A 342 7.00 -2.89 -4.22
CA GLN A 342 7.19 -4.03 -3.33
C GLN A 342 7.36 -5.32 -4.14
N PRO A 343 8.10 -6.32 -3.64
CA PRO A 343 8.15 -7.65 -4.27
C PRO A 343 6.78 -8.33 -4.17
N ALA A 344 6.47 -9.19 -5.13
CA ALA A 344 5.26 -10.01 -5.08
C ALA A 344 5.32 -11.00 -3.90
N GLU A 345 4.19 -11.19 -3.21
CA GLU A 345 4.07 -12.19 -2.15
C GLU A 345 4.30 -13.62 -2.68
N SER A 346 4.78 -14.51 -1.82
CA SER A 346 4.95 -15.92 -2.20
C SER A 346 3.59 -16.60 -2.40
N LYS A 347 3.52 -17.57 -3.32
CA LYS A 347 2.27 -18.34 -3.55
C LYS A 347 1.74 -18.95 -2.25
N ARG A 348 2.65 -19.52 -1.44
CA ARG A 348 2.34 -20.09 -0.13
C ARG A 348 1.89 -19.05 0.91
N HIS A 349 2.36 -17.80 0.83
CA HIS A 349 1.85 -16.71 1.66
C HIS A 349 0.38 -16.44 1.28
N GLY A 350 0.10 -16.23 0.00
CA GLY A 350 -1.27 -16.06 -0.51
C GLY A 350 -2.20 -17.22 -0.13
N GLU A 351 -1.75 -18.47 -0.31
CA GLU A 351 -2.51 -19.67 0.08
C GLU A 351 -2.70 -19.80 1.59
N PHE A 352 -1.66 -19.51 2.39
CA PHE A 352 -1.75 -19.54 3.84
C PHE A 352 -2.77 -18.52 4.32
N TYR A 353 -2.69 -17.26 3.88
CA TYR A 353 -3.65 -16.24 4.30
C TYR A 353 -5.04 -16.43 3.69
N SER A 354 -5.18 -17.07 2.53
CA SER A 354 -6.50 -17.44 1.97
C SER A 354 -7.18 -18.57 2.74
N LYS A 355 -6.42 -19.47 3.39
CA LYS A 355 -6.94 -20.59 4.19
C LYS A 355 -7.03 -20.27 5.69
N ALA A 356 -6.07 -19.50 6.21
CA ALA A 356 -6.00 -19.07 7.62
C ALA A 356 -7.06 -18.00 7.98
N TRP A 357 -7.77 -17.46 6.99
CA TRP A 357 -8.93 -16.58 7.20
C TRP A 357 -10.27 -17.21 6.80
N ASP A 358 -10.34 -18.54 6.76
CA ASP A 358 -11.63 -19.20 6.88
C ASP A 358 -12.06 -19.22 8.35
N ALA A 359 -12.94 -18.28 8.71
CA ALA A 359 -13.46 -18.13 10.06
C ALA A 359 -14.24 -19.37 10.57
N ALA A 360 -14.62 -20.30 9.69
CA ALA A 360 -15.24 -21.56 10.08
C ALA A 360 -14.23 -22.58 10.64
N ASN A 361 -12.94 -22.51 10.27
CA ASN A 361 -11.93 -23.52 10.64
C ASN A 361 -11.24 -23.23 11.99
N TYR A 362 -11.38 -22.02 12.54
CA TYR A 362 -10.85 -21.65 13.86
C TYR A 362 -11.95 -21.55 14.93
N GLY A 363 -12.89 -22.50 14.91
CA GLY A 363 -13.83 -22.76 16.00
C GLY A 363 -13.18 -23.48 17.18
N GLY A 364 -12.11 -22.92 17.75
CA GLY A 364 -11.35 -23.51 18.86
C GLY A 364 -10.24 -22.58 19.35
N ASP A 365 -10.22 -22.31 20.66
CA ASP A 365 -9.41 -21.25 21.29
C ASP A 365 -7.94 -21.67 21.54
N CYS A 366 -7.25 -22.18 20.50
CA CYS A 366 -5.90 -22.75 20.62
C CYS A 366 -4.78 -21.71 20.86
N CYS A 367 -5.11 -20.42 21.05
CA CYS A 367 -4.13 -19.35 21.27
C CYS A 367 -4.16 -18.75 22.68
N SER A 368 -5.10 -19.14 23.55
CA SER A 368 -5.20 -18.61 24.92
C SER A 368 -4.33 -19.35 25.93
N GLU A 369 -4.00 -20.63 25.72
CA GLU A 369 -3.28 -21.46 26.70
C GLU A 369 -1.76 -21.19 26.79
N PHE A 370 -1.12 -20.66 25.74
CA PHE A 370 0.34 -20.50 25.69
C PHE A 370 0.88 -19.19 26.29
N ARG A 371 0.01 -18.33 26.81
CA ARG A 371 0.40 -17.17 27.62
C ARG A 371 -0.32 -17.30 28.96
N GLY A 372 0.42 -17.22 30.07
CA GLY A 372 -0.14 -17.10 31.41
C GLY A 372 -0.81 -15.73 31.66
N GLU A 373 -1.56 -15.23 30.68
CA GLU A 373 -2.32 -13.99 30.73
C GLU A 373 -3.81 -14.33 30.75
N ASP A 374 -4.46 -14.03 31.88
CA ASP A 374 -5.91 -13.95 32.08
C ASP A 374 -6.70 -13.69 30.77
N PRO A 375 -7.54 -14.64 30.28
CA PRO A 375 -8.17 -14.57 28.95
C PRO A 375 -9.00 -13.32 28.67
N ASN A 376 -9.43 -12.60 29.72
CA ASN A 376 -10.22 -11.37 29.58
C ASN A 376 -9.38 -10.08 29.50
N LYS A 377 -8.05 -10.15 29.49
CA LYS A 377 -7.18 -8.96 29.54
C LYS A 377 -6.62 -8.53 28.18
N LYS A 378 -6.84 -7.23 27.88
CA LYS A 378 -6.12 -6.33 26.97
C LYS A 378 -6.55 -6.19 25.50
N LEU A 379 -7.20 -7.14 24.82
CA LEU A 379 -7.52 -6.96 23.39
C LEU A 379 -8.80 -6.13 23.16
N VAL A 380 -8.73 -5.11 22.30
CA VAL A 380 -9.88 -4.36 21.78
C VAL A 380 -9.81 -4.36 20.25
N LYS A 381 -10.85 -4.86 19.58
CA LYS A 381 -10.94 -4.86 18.11
C LYS A 381 -11.68 -3.59 17.67
N ILE A 382 -11.07 -2.77 16.81
CA ILE A 382 -11.70 -1.61 16.17
C ILE A 382 -11.90 -1.87 14.68
N PHE A 383 -13.11 -1.63 14.19
CA PHE A 383 -13.62 -2.03 12.89
C PHE A 383 -13.96 -0.81 12.04
N HIS A 384 -13.38 -0.71 10.84
CA HIS A 384 -13.55 0.44 9.94
C HIS A 384 -13.15 0.14 8.48
N SER A 385 -13.17 1.14 7.60
CA SER A 385 -12.86 1.04 6.16
C SER A 385 -11.53 1.71 5.72
N ASP A 386 -11.02 2.70 6.46
CA ASP A 386 -9.75 3.41 6.17
C ASP A 386 -8.87 3.57 7.42
N LYS A 387 -7.69 2.92 7.45
CA LYS A 387 -6.77 2.92 8.61
C LYS A 387 -6.38 4.31 9.12
N ASN A 388 -6.53 5.36 8.31
CA ASN A 388 -6.09 6.73 8.61
C ASN A 388 -7.18 7.66 9.19
N ASN A 389 -8.37 7.14 9.52
CA ASN A 389 -9.43 7.93 10.12
C ASN A 389 -9.00 8.58 11.45
N SER A 390 -9.27 9.89 11.63
CA SER A 390 -8.89 10.66 12.82
C SER A 390 -9.46 10.08 14.13
N GLN A 391 -10.61 9.40 14.06
CA GLN A 391 -11.22 8.72 15.22
C GLN A 391 -10.46 7.44 15.62
N ILE A 392 -9.81 6.77 14.66
CA ILE A 392 -8.92 5.62 14.93
C ILE A 392 -7.61 6.10 15.54
N LEU A 393 -7.03 7.19 15.03
CA LEU A 393 -5.82 7.78 15.63
C LEU A 393 -6.06 8.19 17.09
N ALA A 394 -7.21 8.80 17.40
CA ALA A 394 -7.63 9.06 18.77
C ALA A 394 -7.75 7.75 19.59
N ALA A 395 -8.42 6.72 19.07
CA ALA A 395 -8.53 5.41 19.73
C ALA A 395 -7.16 4.75 20.01
N GLN A 396 -6.19 4.86 19.08
CA GLN A 396 -4.82 4.36 19.24
C GLN A 396 -4.03 5.14 20.30
N VAL A 397 -4.16 6.46 20.34
CA VAL A 397 -3.55 7.30 21.40
C VAL A 397 -4.08 6.90 22.77
N MET A 398 -5.40 6.69 22.87
CA MET A 398 -6.03 6.29 24.13
C MET A 398 -5.63 4.88 24.55
N ALA A 399 -5.39 3.97 23.60
CA ALA A 399 -4.86 2.63 23.87
C ALA A 399 -3.40 2.68 24.35
N ASP A 400 -2.53 3.44 23.67
CA ASP A 400 -1.12 3.65 24.06
C ASP A 400 -1.02 4.29 25.47
N LEU A 401 -1.88 5.27 25.77
CA LEU A 401 -1.94 5.92 27.09
C LEU A 401 -2.51 4.99 28.18
N SER A 402 -3.54 4.19 27.87
CA SER A 402 -4.21 3.31 28.85
C SER A 402 -3.50 1.98 29.08
N GLY A 403 -2.64 1.55 28.15
CA GLY A 403 -2.02 0.23 28.12
C GLY A 403 -2.92 -0.86 27.53
N ALA A 404 -3.95 -0.50 26.74
CA ALA A 404 -4.78 -1.46 26.02
C ALA A 404 -4.15 -1.87 24.68
N ILE A 405 -4.38 -3.12 24.24
CA ILE A 405 -3.90 -3.63 22.94
C ILE A 405 -5.03 -3.46 21.91
N LEU A 406 -4.86 -2.50 21.00
CA LEU A 406 -5.83 -2.22 19.94
C LEU A 406 -5.49 -3.00 18.66
N SER A 407 -6.44 -3.80 18.17
CA SER A 407 -6.36 -4.48 16.86
C SER A 407 -7.26 -3.78 15.86
N VAL A 408 -6.67 -3.22 14.79
CA VAL A 408 -7.41 -2.52 13.73
C VAL A 408 -7.80 -3.50 12.62
N LYS A 409 -9.10 -3.53 12.28
CA LYS A 409 -9.72 -4.37 11.25
C LYS A 409 -10.33 -3.47 10.16
N THR A 410 -10.02 -3.78 8.90
CA THR A 410 -10.36 -2.94 7.71
C THR A 410 -11.46 -3.51 6.81
N ASP A 411 -12.07 -4.60 7.26
CA ASP A 411 -13.02 -5.46 6.56
C ASP A 411 -14.48 -5.24 7.00
N ALA A 412 -14.74 -4.18 7.78
CA ALA A 412 -16.02 -3.91 8.40
C ALA A 412 -17.03 -3.21 7.47
N LYS A 413 -18.29 -3.67 7.45
CA LYS A 413 -19.37 -2.92 6.79
C LYS A 413 -20.03 -1.98 7.78
N ALA A 414 -20.54 -0.86 7.28
CA ALA A 414 -21.27 0.11 8.12
C ALA A 414 -22.53 -0.52 8.75
N GLU A 415 -23.14 -1.48 8.07
CA GLU A 415 -24.25 -2.33 8.52
C GLU A 415 -23.95 -3.10 9.82
N ASP A 416 -22.68 -3.43 10.09
CA ASP A 416 -22.28 -4.19 11.29
C ASP A 416 -22.24 -3.33 12.56
N SER A 417 -22.35 -2.00 12.44
CA SER A 417 -22.25 -1.05 13.55
C SER A 417 -23.62 -0.71 14.16
N PRO A 418 -23.76 -0.55 15.49
CA PRO A 418 -25.04 -0.23 16.13
C PRO A 418 -25.76 1.03 15.62
N ASN A 419 -25.03 2.00 15.06
CA ASN A 419 -25.57 3.24 14.49
C ASN A 419 -25.51 3.29 12.95
N GLY A 420 -25.15 2.19 12.28
CA GLY A 420 -24.96 2.15 10.83
C GLY A 420 -23.75 2.96 10.32
N ARG A 421 -22.77 3.27 11.18
CA ARG A 421 -21.59 4.09 10.86
C ARG A 421 -20.30 3.50 11.43
N LEU A 422 -19.19 3.66 10.71
CA LEU A 422 -17.86 3.27 11.16
C LEU A 422 -17.09 4.51 11.67
N PRO A 423 -16.12 4.37 12.59
CA PRO A 423 -15.67 3.12 13.23
C PRO A 423 -16.57 2.66 14.40
N TYR A 424 -16.47 1.38 14.75
CA TYR A 424 -16.97 0.83 16.03
C TYR A 424 -15.89 -0.05 16.69
N ILE A 425 -15.97 -0.22 18.00
CA ILE A 425 -15.20 -1.25 18.71
C ILE A 425 -16.09 -2.45 19.04
N GLN A 426 -15.49 -3.63 19.10
CA GLN A 426 -16.16 -4.86 19.52
C GLN A 426 -15.40 -5.52 20.68
N ASP A 427 -16.16 -5.98 21.66
CA ASP A 427 -15.68 -6.78 22.78
C ASP A 427 -16.65 -7.94 23.07
N GLY A 428 -16.21 -9.17 22.78
CA GLY A 428 -17.12 -10.30 22.63
C GLY A 428 -18.20 -10.03 21.58
N ASP A 429 -19.46 -10.19 21.96
CA ASP A 429 -20.63 -9.85 21.12
C ASP A 429 -21.04 -8.37 21.22
N ASN A 430 -20.51 -7.63 22.20
CA ASN A 430 -20.88 -6.23 22.42
C ASN A 430 -20.17 -5.32 21.42
N LYS A 431 -20.93 -4.42 20.79
CA LYS A 431 -20.42 -3.42 19.85
C LYS A 431 -20.70 -2.01 20.39
N ILE A 432 -19.69 -1.14 20.37
CA ILE A 432 -19.78 0.26 20.79
C ILE A 432 -19.33 1.15 19.64
N CYS A 433 -20.23 2.00 19.15
CA CYS A 433 -19.93 3.08 18.21
C CYS A 433 -19.80 4.43 18.95
N GLU A 434 -19.54 5.50 18.19
CA GLU A 434 -19.27 6.88 18.66
C GLU A 434 -17.89 7.08 19.33
N SER A 435 -17.10 7.99 18.76
CA SER A 435 -15.69 8.24 19.12
C SER A 435 -15.43 8.46 20.61
N LEU A 436 -16.32 9.16 21.32
CA LEU A 436 -16.20 9.40 22.76
C LEU A 436 -16.48 8.14 23.59
N ALA A 437 -17.50 7.37 23.25
CA ALA A 437 -17.83 6.13 23.95
C ALA A 437 -16.73 5.09 23.75
N MET A 438 -16.22 4.98 22.52
CA MET A 438 -15.05 4.16 22.18
C MET A 438 -13.80 4.58 22.97
N ALA A 439 -13.48 5.88 23.03
CA ALA A 439 -12.33 6.38 23.78
C ALA A 439 -12.44 6.11 25.28
N LYS A 440 -13.60 6.37 25.89
CA LYS A 440 -13.87 6.04 27.31
C LYS A 440 -13.68 4.55 27.59
N PHE A 441 -14.20 3.69 26.72
CA PHE A 441 -14.07 2.24 26.87
C PHE A 441 -12.61 1.78 26.76
N ILE A 442 -11.86 2.26 25.76
CA ILE A 442 -10.43 1.95 25.58
C ILE A 442 -9.59 2.42 26.78
N CYS A 443 -9.93 3.58 27.36
CA CYS A 443 -9.31 4.00 28.61
C CYS A 443 -9.66 3.06 29.76
N LYS A 444 -10.94 2.77 30.01
CA LYS A 444 -11.38 1.91 31.13
C LYS A 444 -10.92 0.44 31.02
N LYS A 445 -10.73 -0.08 29.80
CA LYS A 445 -10.21 -1.44 29.56
C LYS A 445 -8.67 -1.54 29.61
N GLY A 446 -7.96 -0.41 29.48
CA GLY A 446 -6.53 -0.35 29.78
C GLY A 446 -6.26 -0.23 31.28
N GLY A 447 -5.14 -0.79 31.75
CA GLY A 447 -4.76 -0.80 33.17
C GLY A 447 -4.57 0.58 33.82
N LYS A 448 -4.56 1.68 33.04
CA LYS A 448 -4.44 3.06 33.53
C LYS A 448 -5.71 3.90 33.40
N GLY A 449 -6.88 3.29 33.18
CA GLY A 449 -8.14 4.01 32.91
C GLY A 449 -8.52 5.09 33.92
N ALA A 450 -8.33 4.85 35.22
CA ALA A 450 -8.61 5.84 36.28
C ALA A 450 -7.69 7.08 36.22
N ALA A 451 -6.49 6.99 35.62
CA ALA A 451 -5.63 8.16 35.43
C ALA A 451 -6.06 9.05 34.25
N LEU A 452 -6.77 8.48 33.28
CA LEU A 452 -7.14 9.15 32.02
C LEU A 452 -8.59 9.67 32.01
N VAL A 453 -9.51 8.95 32.65
CA VAL A 453 -10.92 9.34 32.74
C VAL A 453 -11.19 10.20 33.97
N GLY A 454 -10.40 10.04 35.03
CA GLY A 454 -10.50 10.77 36.30
C GLY A 454 -10.38 9.80 37.48
N LYS A 455 -9.57 10.17 38.50
CA LYS A 455 -9.36 9.32 39.68
C LYS A 455 -10.55 9.36 40.65
N THR A 456 -11.38 10.40 40.55
CA THR A 456 -12.62 10.57 41.30
C THR A 456 -13.79 10.81 40.36
N SER A 457 -15.01 10.50 40.80
CA SER A 457 -16.25 10.80 40.07
C SER A 457 -16.40 12.30 39.73
N PHE A 458 -15.84 13.19 40.56
CA PHE A 458 -15.80 14.62 40.30
C PHE A 458 -14.84 14.99 39.15
N GLN A 459 -13.68 14.33 39.05
CA GLN A 459 -12.77 14.51 37.90
C GLN A 459 -13.35 13.94 36.60
N GLU A 460 -14.04 12.80 36.66
CA GLU A 460 -14.77 12.24 35.51
C GLU A 460 -15.87 13.20 35.04
N ALA A 461 -16.65 13.79 35.97
CA ALA A 461 -17.65 14.80 35.66
C ALA A 461 -17.06 16.09 35.04
N ILE A 462 -15.89 16.56 35.50
CA ILE A 462 -15.18 17.71 34.90
C ILE A 462 -14.74 17.39 33.47
N ASN A 463 -14.16 16.21 33.24
CA ASN A 463 -13.77 15.78 31.90
C ASN A 463 -14.97 15.74 30.94
N ASP A 464 -16.08 15.16 31.39
CA ASP A 464 -17.32 15.07 30.61
C ASP A 464 -17.95 16.43 30.33
N GLN A 465 -17.95 17.34 31.32
CA GLN A 465 -18.42 18.71 31.15
C GLN A 465 -17.65 19.44 30.03
N TRP A 466 -16.32 19.33 30.01
CA TRP A 466 -15.50 20.02 29.01
C TRP A 466 -15.57 19.39 27.63
N ILE A 467 -15.72 18.05 27.54
CA ILE A 467 -15.96 17.36 26.27
C ILE A 467 -17.33 17.74 25.69
N ALA A 468 -18.38 17.73 26.51
CA ALA A 468 -19.73 18.14 26.10
C ALA A 468 -19.75 19.63 25.70
N TRP A 469 -19.04 20.50 26.42
CA TRP A 469 -18.85 21.89 26.01
C TRP A 469 -18.17 22.01 24.63
N ALA A 470 -17.11 21.25 24.40
CA ALA A 470 -16.37 21.28 23.13
C ALA A 470 -17.24 20.83 21.95
N GLN A 471 -17.98 19.72 22.12
CA GLN A 471 -18.91 19.20 21.11
C GLN A 471 -20.02 20.20 20.77
N ASN A 472 -20.67 20.77 21.79
CA ASN A 472 -21.86 21.63 21.60
C ASN A 472 -21.54 23.11 21.31
N THR A 473 -20.29 23.56 21.54
CA THR A 473 -19.97 24.99 21.55
C THR A 473 -18.71 25.35 20.76
N LEU A 474 -17.65 24.51 20.80
CA LEU A 474 -16.35 24.83 20.19
C LEU A 474 -16.24 24.34 18.74
N PHE A 475 -16.76 23.15 18.45
CA PHE A 475 -16.51 22.48 17.16
C PHE A 475 -17.17 23.18 15.96
N GLU A 476 -18.43 23.64 16.10
CA GLU A 476 -19.13 24.32 15.00
C GLU A 476 -18.40 25.61 14.53
N PRO A 477 -18.03 26.58 15.38
CA PRO A 477 -17.31 27.76 14.92
C PRO A 477 -15.87 27.44 14.51
N LEU A 478 -15.22 26.42 15.10
CA LEU A 478 -13.87 26.00 14.70
C LEU A 478 -13.86 25.37 13.30
N HIS A 479 -14.83 24.52 12.95
CA HIS A 479 -15.00 24.01 11.59
C HIS A 479 -15.25 25.14 10.57
N LYS A 480 -16.08 26.14 10.90
CA LYS A 480 -16.32 27.30 10.03
C LYS A 480 -15.06 28.10 9.71
N VAL A 481 -14.08 28.14 10.62
CA VAL A 481 -12.76 28.77 10.40
C VAL A 481 -11.84 27.86 9.59
N ILE A 482 -11.65 26.62 10.06
CA ILE A 482 -10.71 25.65 9.48
C ILE A 482 -11.09 25.24 8.06
N PHE A 483 -12.37 24.96 7.77
CA PHE A 483 -12.78 24.53 6.44
C PHE A 483 -12.61 25.62 5.37
N GLN A 484 -12.67 26.90 5.74
CA GLN A 484 -12.39 28.00 4.81
C GLN A 484 -10.89 28.24 4.59
N ILE A 485 -10.04 27.91 5.56
CA ILE A 485 -8.57 27.99 5.42
C ILE A 485 -8.05 26.87 4.52
N PHE A 486 -8.57 25.64 4.70
CA PHE A 486 -8.15 24.46 3.93
C PHE A 486 -8.96 24.21 2.64
N GLY A 487 -9.86 25.12 2.25
CA GLY A 487 -10.61 25.03 0.99
C GLY A 487 -11.77 24.02 0.96
N PHE A 488 -12.11 23.39 2.08
CA PHE A 488 -13.27 22.50 2.22
C PHE A 488 -14.62 23.24 2.21
N ALA A 489 -14.61 24.56 2.40
CA ALA A 489 -15.77 25.43 2.30
C ALA A 489 -15.43 26.70 1.50
N PRO A 490 -16.39 27.28 0.74
CA PRO A 490 -16.16 28.53 0.01
C PRO A 490 -15.83 29.68 0.97
N VAL A 491 -14.92 30.55 0.55
CA VAL A 491 -14.43 31.68 1.36
C VAL A 491 -15.51 32.76 1.49
N ASP A 492 -16.05 32.90 2.69
CA ASP A 492 -17.01 33.91 3.11
C ASP A 492 -16.39 34.71 4.26
N MET A 493 -15.72 35.82 3.92
CA MET A 493 -14.99 36.65 4.90
C MET A 493 -15.87 37.15 6.05
N PRO A 494 -17.13 37.60 5.85
CA PRO A 494 -18.06 37.88 6.95
C PRO A 494 -18.27 36.70 7.90
N LYS A 495 -18.59 35.50 7.39
CA LYS A 495 -18.80 34.30 8.23
C LYS A 495 -17.51 33.84 8.90
N TYR A 496 -16.38 33.90 8.20
CA TYR A 496 -15.05 33.60 8.75
C TYR A 496 -14.73 34.52 9.94
N ASN A 497 -14.89 35.84 9.77
CA ASN A 497 -14.62 36.81 10.83
C ASN A 497 -15.55 36.63 12.04
N ALA A 498 -16.84 36.34 11.81
CA ALA A 498 -17.80 36.07 12.88
C ALA A 498 -17.45 34.78 13.66
N ALA A 499 -17.16 33.68 12.95
CA ALA A 499 -16.76 32.42 13.57
C ALA A 499 -15.41 32.55 14.31
N MET A 500 -14.45 33.29 13.75
CA MET A 500 -13.15 33.53 14.39
C MET A 500 -13.28 34.38 15.64
N LYS A 501 -14.20 35.36 15.68
CA LYS A 501 -14.52 36.10 16.92
C LYS A 501 -15.06 35.15 18.00
N GLN A 502 -16.01 34.27 17.65
CA GLN A 502 -16.56 33.26 18.56
C GLN A 502 -15.46 32.31 19.09
N VAL A 503 -14.59 31.79 18.22
CA VAL A 503 -13.45 30.94 18.64
C VAL A 503 -12.55 31.66 19.63
N LYS A 504 -12.20 32.93 19.39
CA LYS A 504 -11.37 33.72 20.32
C LYS A 504 -12.04 33.94 21.68
N GLU A 505 -13.35 34.18 21.71
CA GLU A 505 -14.11 34.34 22.96
C GLU A 505 -14.24 33.03 23.75
N LEU A 506 -14.46 31.91 23.08
CA LEU A 506 -14.55 30.58 23.70
C LEU A 506 -13.19 30.13 24.25
N VAL A 507 -12.12 30.32 23.48
CA VAL A 507 -10.75 29.96 23.88
C VAL A 507 -10.26 30.84 25.04
N LYS A 508 -10.70 32.10 25.15
CA LYS A 508 -10.44 32.95 26.33
C LYS A 508 -11.07 32.39 27.62
N LYS A 509 -12.25 31.78 27.53
CA LYS A 509 -12.91 31.12 28.67
C LYS A 509 -12.12 29.87 29.11
N LEU A 510 -11.60 29.10 28.15
CA LEU A 510 -10.72 27.95 28.41
C LEU A 510 -9.39 28.38 29.05
N ASP A 511 -8.74 29.44 28.55
CA ASP A 511 -7.52 30.00 29.17
C ASP A 511 -7.75 30.40 30.63
N THR A 512 -8.89 31.05 30.92
CA THR A 512 -9.28 31.45 32.27
C THR A 512 -9.49 30.25 33.19
N PHE A 513 -10.05 29.14 32.69
CA PHE A 513 -10.25 27.89 33.44
C PHE A 513 -8.93 27.13 33.70
N LEU A 514 -7.99 27.19 32.76
CA LEU A 514 -6.66 26.56 32.86
C LEU A 514 -5.72 27.29 33.83
N LYS A 515 -6.08 28.49 34.30
CA LYS A 515 -5.28 29.25 35.28
C LYS A 515 -5.07 28.42 36.56
N GLY A 516 -3.81 28.08 36.83
CA GLY A 516 -3.41 27.28 37.99
C GLY A 516 -3.71 25.78 37.87
N LYS A 517 -3.97 25.27 36.66
CA LYS A 517 -4.16 23.84 36.38
C LYS A 517 -3.08 23.31 35.44
N GLU A 518 -2.72 22.04 35.61
CA GLU A 518 -1.81 21.36 34.68
C GLU A 518 -2.57 20.84 33.45
N PHE A 519 -3.70 20.17 33.69
CA PHE A 519 -4.59 19.58 32.69
C PHE A 519 -6.07 19.82 33.07
N ILE A 520 -6.99 19.60 32.13
CA ILE A 520 -8.43 19.88 32.30
C ILE A 520 -9.03 19.03 33.42
N GLY A 521 -8.66 17.75 33.47
CA GLY A 521 -9.13 16.78 34.48
C GLY A 521 -8.33 16.72 35.78
N GLY A 522 -7.16 17.37 35.87
CA GLY A 522 -6.30 17.32 37.07
C GLY A 522 -4.81 17.52 36.78
N GLU A 523 -3.97 16.74 37.48
CA GLU A 523 -2.49 16.77 37.41
C GLU A 523 -1.92 15.93 36.24
N THR A 524 -2.71 15.04 35.66
CA THR A 524 -2.31 14.15 34.56
C THR A 524 -3.16 14.39 33.33
N ILE A 525 -2.57 14.14 32.15
CA ILE A 525 -3.25 14.20 30.86
C ILE A 525 -4.53 13.34 30.87
N GLY A 526 -5.69 13.95 30.63
CA GLY A 526 -6.98 13.30 30.61
C GLY A 526 -7.60 13.15 29.22
N ILE A 527 -8.73 12.45 29.16
CA ILE A 527 -9.54 12.29 27.95
C ILE A 527 -10.00 13.64 27.37
N ALA A 528 -10.34 14.61 28.22
CA ALA A 528 -10.72 15.95 27.77
C ALA A 528 -9.54 16.70 27.13
N ASP A 529 -8.33 16.54 27.66
CA ASP A 529 -7.12 17.19 27.14
C ASP A 529 -6.78 16.71 25.73
N VAL A 530 -6.81 15.39 25.51
CA VAL A 530 -6.57 14.79 24.18
C VAL A 530 -7.65 15.23 23.18
N TYR A 531 -8.93 15.21 23.61
CA TYR A 531 -10.06 15.52 22.75
C TYR A 531 -10.11 17.00 22.33
N ILE A 532 -9.91 17.93 23.28
CA ILE A 532 -9.90 19.38 23.01
C ILE A 532 -8.60 19.82 22.35
N GLY A 533 -7.47 19.27 22.77
CA GLY A 533 -6.17 19.55 22.16
C GLY A 533 -6.10 19.12 20.70
N GLY A 534 -6.70 17.96 20.35
CA GLY A 534 -6.79 17.48 18.97
C GLY A 534 -7.58 18.44 18.08
N ALA A 535 -8.70 18.99 18.57
CA ALA A 535 -9.48 19.99 17.86
C ALA A 535 -8.75 21.34 17.71
N LEU A 536 -8.03 21.77 18.75
CA LEU A 536 -7.28 23.03 18.75
C LEU A 536 -5.96 22.94 17.95
N ALA A 537 -5.41 21.75 17.70
CA ALA A 537 -4.14 21.55 17.00
C ALA A 537 -4.09 22.26 15.63
N ASN A 538 -5.19 22.26 14.88
CA ASN A 538 -5.26 22.94 13.59
C ASN A 538 -5.20 24.46 13.72
N VAL A 539 -5.87 25.07 14.70
CA VAL A 539 -5.82 26.53 14.89
C VAL A 539 -4.49 27.01 15.48
N PHE A 540 -3.80 26.19 16.30
CA PHE A 540 -2.42 26.48 16.74
C PHE A 540 -1.39 26.42 15.59
N GLN A 541 -1.64 25.59 14.57
CA GLN A 541 -0.81 25.48 13.37
C GLN A 541 -1.12 26.52 12.29
N THR A 542 -2.28 27.20 12.35
CA THR A 542 -2.74 28.06 11.24
C THR A 542 -3.16 29.48 11.63
N VAL A 543 -3.79 29.70 12.79
CA VAL A 543 -4.44 30.99 13.11
C VAL A 543 -3.94 31.65 14.40
N PHE A 544 -3.43 30.87 15.37
CA PHE A 544 -2.91 31.43 16.62
C PHE A 544 -1.44 31.83 16.48
N ASP A 545 -1.23 33.04 15.97
CA ASP A 545 0.08 33.67 15.89
C ASP A 545 0.74 33.88 17.27
N ALA A 546 2.02 34.27 17.26
CA ALA A 546 2.80 34.47 18.48
C ALA A 546 2.19 35.56 19.41
N GLY A 547 1.52 36.58 18.85
CA GLY A 547 0.88 37.64 19.62
C GLY A 547 -0.35 37.14 20.39
N PHE A 548 -1.22 36.38 19.71
CA PHE A 548 -2.38 35.75 20.32
C PHE A 548 -2.00 34.68 21.34
N ARG A 549 -0.98 33.86 21.05
CA ARG A 549 -0.45 32.88 22.01
C ARG A 549 0.10 33.55 23.28
N LYS A 550 0.83 34.67 23.16
CA LYS A 550 1.29 35.46 24.31
C LYS A 550 0.13 36.04 25.13
N ALA A 551 -1.00 36.37 24.49
CA ALA A 551 -2.20 36.86 25.18
C ALA A 551 -3.03 35.74 25.88
N MET A 552 -2.85 34.49 25.46
CA MET A 552 -3.51 33.29 26.02
C MET A 552 -2.45 32.37 26.67
N GLY A 553 -1.81 32.87 27.72
CA GLY A 553 -0.63 32.24 28.32
C GLY A 553 -0.90 30.88 28.97
N ASN A 554 -2.05 30.70 29.64
CA ASN A 554 -2.37 29.44 30.33
C ASN A 554 -2.68 28.34 29.30
N LEU A 555 -3.49 28.68 28.29
CA LEU A 555 -3.82 27.81 27.17
C LEU A 555 -2.57 27.41 26.38
N THR A 556 -1.67 28.36 26.09
CA THR A 556 -0.45 28.07 25.33
C THR A 556 0.47 27.14 26.12
N ALA A 557 0.65 27.38 27.42
CA ALA A 557 1.45 26.50 28.28
C ALA A 557 0.87 25.07 28.38
N TRP A 558 -0.46 24.95 28.54
CA TRP A 558 -1.17 23.66 28.52
C TRP A 558 -0.98 22.91 27.19
N PHE A 559 -1.18 23.61 26.05
CA PHE A 559 -1.03 22.99 24.73
C PHE A 559 0.43 22.62 24.42
N GLU A 560 1.41 23.40 24.89
CA GLU A 560 2.83 23.05 24.80
C GLU A 560 3.18 21.77 25.58
N LYS A 561 2.65 21.60 26.80
CA LYS A 561 2.81 20.36 27.57
C LYS A 561 2.23 19.16 26.83
N LEU A 562 1.05 19.34 26.20
CA LEU A 562 0.37 18.29 25.44
C LEU A 562 1.20 17.82 24.23
N ILE A 563 1.68 18.75 23.39
CA ILE A 563 2.42 18.39 22.16
C ILE A 563 3.85 17.90 22.39
N LYS A 564 4.44 18.18 23.56
CA LYS A 564 5.77 17.68 23.98
C LYS A 564 5.71 16.26 24.56
N ASN A 565 4.52 15.69 24.76
CA ASN A 565 4.35 14.33 25.28
C ASN A 565 4.83 13.28 24.25
N PRO A 566 5.70 12.31 24.61
CA PRO A 566 6.20 11.31 23.66
C PRO A 566 5.10 10.49 22.96
N VAL A 567 3.99 10.18 23.64
CA VAL A 567 2.85 9.45 23.05
C VAL A 567 2.10 10.31 22.04
N TRP A 568 2.02 11.63 22.29
CA TRP A 568 1.47 12.58 21.32
C TRP A 568 2.33 12.65 20.07
N ILE A 569 3.65 12.86 20.23
CA ILE A 569 4.61 12.95 19.13
C ILE A 569 4.57 11.67 18.26
N LYS A 570 4.56 10.49 18.89
CA LYS A 570 4.49 9.19 18.22
C LYS A 570 3.26 9.02 17.30
N ARG A 571 2.12 9.64 17.63
CA ARG A 571 0.83 9.37 16.96
C ARG A 571 0.31 10.55 16.12
N PHE A 572 0.47 11.78 16.58
CA PHE A 572 0.09 12.99 15.84
C PHE A 572 1.27 13.62 15.06
N GLY A 573 2.50 13.23 15.36
CA GLY A 573 3.71 13.87 14.84
C GLY A 573 4.08 15.13 15.63
N GLN A 574 5.24 15.71 15.31
CA GLN A 574 5.70 16.95 15.92
C GLN A 574 4.92 18.15 15.35
N ILE A 575 4.21 18.88 16.21
CA ILE A 575 3.41 20.05 15.82
C ILE A 575 4.28 21.31 15.87
N LYS A 576 4.42 22.00 14.72
CA LYS A 576 5.05 23.33 14.63
C LYS A 576 3.96 24.41 14.70
N MET A 577 4.00 25.25 15.73
CA MET A 577 3.05 26.37 15.87
C MET A 577 3.34 27.47 14.85
N THR A 578 2.30 28.16 14.36
CA THR A 578 2.51 29.25 13.40
C THR A 578 3.03 30.54 14.05
N GLU A 579 3.87 31.27 13.32
CA GLU A 579 4.26 32.65 13.63
C GLU A 579 3.31 33.67 12.98
N LYS A 580 2.56 33.30 11.94
CA LYS A 580 1.72 34.20 11.13
C LYS A 580 0.34 33.60 10.87
N VAL A 581 -0.69 34.44 10.93
CA VAL A 581 -2.07 34.03 10.63
C VAL A 581 -2.20 33.66 9.14
N LEU A 582 -2.45 32.38 8.86
CA LEU A 582 -2.94 31.93 7.55
C LEU A 582 -4.35 32.49 7.35
N LYS A 583 -4.54 33.22 6.25
CA LYS A 583 -5.85 33.72 5.82
C LYS A 583 -6.43 32.76 4.77
N PRO A 584 -7.77 32.60 4.71
CA PRO A 584 -8.41 31.94 3.59
C PRO A 584 -7.92 32.54 2.26
N THR A 585 -7.34 31.72 1.40
CA THR A 585 -6.81 32.16 0.12
C THR A 585 -7.96 32.53 -0.80
N GLN A 586 -8.01 33.79 -1.24
CA GLN A 586 -8.91 34.19 -2.31
C GLN A 586 -8.46 33.54 -3.62
N GLY A 587 -8.97 32.34 -3.89
CA GLY A 587 -9.29 32.00 -5.27
C GLY A 587 -10.20 33.11 -5.80
N LYS A 588 -9.87 33.69 -6.97
CA LYS A 588 -10.75 34.67 -7.61
C LYS A 588 -12.16 34.05 -7.68
N PRO A 589 -13.23 34.78 -7.36
CA PRO A 589 -14.56 34.29 -7.68
C PRO A 589 -14.57 34.05 -9.18
N VAL A 590 -14.88 32.82 -9.61
CA VAL A 590 -15.23 32.56 -11.00
C VAL A 590 -16.59 33.23 -11.22
N GLN A 591 -16.54 34.53 -11.51
CA GLN A 591 -17.64 35.21 -12.18
C GLN A 591 -17.97 34.37 -13.42
N GLY A 592 -19.25 34.11 -13.65
CA GLY A 592 -19.74 33.23 -14.72
C GLY A 592 -19.46 33.78 -16.12
N GLY A 593 -18.20 33.73 -16.55
CA GLY A 593 -17.79 33.78 -17.94
C GLY A 593 -18.31 32.54 -18.67
N ALA A 594 -18.52 32.66 -19.97
CA ALA A 594 -18.96 31.52 -20.77
C ALA A 594 -17.86 30.43 -20.77
N VAL A 595 -18.24 29.20 -20.45
CA VAL A 595 -17.35 28.04 -20.57
C VAL A 595 -17.11 27.80 -22.06
N LYS A 596 -15.86 27.87 -22.52
CA LYS A 596 -15.53 27.62 -23.94
C LYS A 596 -15.25 26.14 -24.16
N LEU A 597 -16.03 25.48 -25.01
CA LEU A 597 -15.90 24.07 -25.37
C LEU A 597 -15.36 23.95 -26.80
N TYR A 598 -14.15 23.44 -26.93
CA TYR A 598 -13.42 23.27 -28.19
C TYR A 598 -13.69 21.89 -28.80
N HIS A 599 -14.01 21.84 -30.09
CA HIS A 599 -14.32 20.59 -30.79
C HIS A 599 -13.93 20.62 -32.28
N THR A 600 -13.77 19.45 -32.89
CA THR A 600 -13.72 19.28 -34.37
C THR A 600 -15.12 19.10 -34.97
N ASP A 601 -15.97 18.27 -34.36
CA ASP A 601 -17.33 17.99 -34.84
C ASP A 601 -18.40 18.45 -33.84
N LYS A 602 -19.32 19.31 -34.29
CA LYS A 602 -20.44 19.86 -33.51
C LYS A 602 -21.53 18.82 -33.19
N ASN A 603 -21.53 17.69 -33.91
CA ASN A 603 -22.46 16.57 -33.78
C ASN A 603 -21.89 15.42 -32.92
N ASN A 604 -20.63 15.53 -32.45
CA ASN A 604 -20.03 14.55 -31.54
C ASN A 604 -20.89 14.41 -30.27
N SER A 605 -21.18 13.17 -29.86
CA SER A 605 -22.07 12.85 -28.73
C SER A 605 -21.65 13.51 -27.41
N ILE A 606 -20.36 13.74 -27.19
CA ILE A 606 -19.82 14.43 -26.01
C ILE A 606 -20.17 15.92 -26.06
N VAL A 607 -20.08 16.55 -27.24
CA VAL A 607 -20.42 17.96 -27.47
C VAL A 607 -21.93 18.17 -27.33
N LEU A 608 -22.74 17.23 -27.83
CA LEU A 608 -24.20 17.25 -27.66
C LEU A 608 -24.59 17.04 -26.19
N GLY A 609 -23.96 16.10 -25.48
CA GLY A 609 -24.15 15.89 -24.04
C GLY A 609 -23.84 17.14 -23.22
N ALA A 610 -22.72 17.81 -23.50
CA ALA A 610 -22.34 19.06 -22.85
C ALA A 610 -23.37 20.19 -23.05
N LYS A 611 -23.95 20.32 -24.26
CA LYS A 611 -25.01 21.30 -24.56
C LYS A 611 -26.31 21.02 -23.76
N VAL A 612 -26.76 19.77 -23.70
CA VAL A 612 -27.92 19.36 -22.88
C VAL A 612 -27.69 19.70 -21.41
N MET A 613 -26.49 19.39 -20.90
CA MET A 613 -26.13 19.63 -19.49
C MET A 613 -26.05 21.11 -19.14
N ALA A 614 -25.50 21.95 -20.02
CA ALA A 614 -25.50 23.40 -19.85
C ALA A 614 -26.92 23.96 -19.78
N GLU A 615 -27.81 23.52 -20.69
CA GLU A 615 -29.19 24.00 -20.75
C GLU A 615 -30.03 23.57 -19.54
N LEU A 616 -29.89 22.32 -19.07
CA LEU A 616 -30.57 21.84 -17.86
C LEU A 616 -30.03 22.50 -16.58
N ALA A 617 -28.72 22.75 -16.50
CA ALA A 617 -28.10 23.41 -15.35
C ALA A 617 -28.36 24.93 -15.31
N GLY A 618 -28.61 25.55 -16.47
CA GLY A 618 -28.67 27.01 -16.64
C GLY A 618 -27.30 27.67 -16.79
N ALA A 619 -26.29 26.94 -17.27
CA ALA A 619 -24.93 27.43 -17.47
C ALA A 619 -24.73 28.07 -18.86
N LYS A 620 -23.85 29.08 -18.95
CA LYS A 620 -23.44 29.66 -20.25
C LYS A 620 -22.30 28.85 -20.87
N LEU A 621 -22.58 28.19 -21.99
CA LEU A 621 -21.62 27.39 -22.77
C LEU A 621 -21.42 28.03 -24.15
N GLU A 622 -20.18 28.39 -24.47
CA GLU A 622 -19.74 28.84 -25.80
C GLU A 622 -19.08 27.65 -26.50
N VAL A 623 -19.51 27.32 -27.72
CA VAL A 623 -19.02 26.14 -28.45
C VAL A 623 -18.14 26.62 -29.62
N VAL A 624 -16.86 26.29 -29.54
CA VAL A 624 -15.79 26.80 -30.42
C VAL A 624 -15.25 25.66 -31.28
N THR A 625 -15.18 25.87 -32.60
CA THR A 625 -14.55 24.89 -33.49
C THR A 625 -13.03 25.08 -33.49
N SER A 626 -12.28 24.01 -33.24
CA SER A 626 -10.81 23.99 -33.28
C SER A 626 -10.33 22.66 -33.87
N ALA A 627 -9.32 22.72 -34.73
CA ALA A 627 -8.66 21.56 -35.31
C ALA A 627 -7.45 21.08 -34.50
N ASP A 628 -6.98 21.89 -33.54
CA ASP A 628 -5.75 21.62 -32.79
C ASP A 628 -6.02 20.80 -31.52
N ALA A 629 -5.81 19.48 -31.64
CA ALA A 629 -5.93 18.57 -30.51
C ALA A 629 -4.72 18.59 -29.55
N THR A 630 -3.57 19.16 -29.97
CA THR A 630 -2.35 19.23 -29.13
C THR A 630 -2.54 20.15 -27.92
N GLN A 631 -3.48 21.09 -28.04
CA GLN A 631 -3.87 22.00 -26.97
C GLN A 631 -4.68 21.35 -25.85
N SER A 632 -5.15 20.10 -26.02
CA SER A 632 -5.89 19.35 -25.00
C SER A 632 -4.93 18.60 -24.05
N PRO A 633 -5.20 18.52 -22.73
CA PRO A 633 -4.33 17.79 -21.80
C PRO A 633 -4.10 16.31 -22.12
N ASN A 634 -5.02 15.67 -22.87
CA ASN A 634 -4.92 14.27 -23.31
C ASN A 634 -4.64 14.13 -24.83
N GLY A 635 -4.33 15.23 -25.54
CA GLY A 635 -4.13 15.22 -27.00
C GLY A 635 -5.39 14.92 -27.82
N ARG A 636 -6.60 15.02 -27.24
CA ARG A 636 -7.88 14.67 -27.90
C ARG A 636 -8.95 15.74 -27.68
N LEU A 637 -9.86 15.85 -28.64
CA LEU A 637 -11.04 16.73 -28.58
C LEU A 637 -12.32 15.92 -28.26
N PRO A 638 -13.33 16.52 -27.59
CA PRO A 638 -13.39 17.91 -27.14
C PRO A 638 -12.73 18.16 -25.77
N TYR A 639 -12.38 19.42 -25.50
CA TYR A 639 -11.99 19.92 -24.18
C TYR A 639 -12.73 21.23 -23.87
N ILE A 640 -12.87 21.58 -22.58
CA ILE A 640 -13.30 22.92 -22.16
C ILE A 640 -12.12 23.74 -21.62
N GLN A 641 -12.14 25.04 -21.78
CA GLN A 641 -11.18 25.97 -21.21
C GLN A 641 -11.88 26.97 -20.27
N VAL A 642 -11.26 27.22 -19.12
CA VAL A 642 -11.73 28.20 -18.13
C VAL A 642 -10.51 29.00 -17.64
N GLY A 643 -10.42 30.26 -18.07
CA GLY A 643 -9.17 31.01 -17.94
C GLY A 643 -8.05 30.34 -18.73
N ASP A 644 -6.96 30.01 -18.05
CA ASP A 644 -5.80 29.32 -18.64
C ASP A 644 -5.87 27.78 -18.48
N GLU A 645 -6.80 27.28 -17.65
CA GLU A 645 -6.95 25.86 -17.34
C GLU A 645 -7.85 25.13 -18.36
N LYS A 646 -7.53 23.87 -18.66
CA LYS A 646 -8.25 23.05 -19.64
C LYS A 646 -8.67 21.71 -19.03
N ILE A 647 -9.92 21.31 -19.28
CA ILE A 647 -10.50 20.04 -18.82
C ILE A 647 -10.91 19.22 -20.04
N CYS A 648 -10.30 18.04 -20.19
CA CYS A 648 -10.71 17.00 -21.13
C CYS A 648 -11.60 15.95 -20.43
N GLU A 649 -12.01 14.91 -21.17
CA GLU A 649 -12.89 13.81 -20.77
C GLU A 649 -14.37 14.16 -20.57
N SER A 650 -15.24 13.35 -21.20
CA SER A 650 -16.68 13.60 -21.31
C SER A 650 -17.41 13.80 -19.98
N LEU A 651 -17.07 12.98 -18.97
CA LEU A 651 -17.67 13.04 -17.63
C LEU A 651 -17.19 14.27 -16.83
N ALA A 652 -15.90 14.61 -16.92
CA ALA A 652 -15.34 15.76 -16.22
C ALA A 652 -15.89 17.06 -16.79
N ILE A 653 -15.97 17.17 -18.12
CA ILE A 653 -16.63 18.27 -18.85
C ILE A 653 -18.09 18.39 -18.39
N ALA A 654 -18.86 17.29 -18.38
CA ALA A 654 -20.27 17.32 -17.99
C ALA A 654 -20.48 17.73 -16.52
N LYS A 655 -19.74 17.15 -15.57
CA LYS A 655 -19.79 17.52 -14.15
C LYS A 655 -19.41 18.99 -13.94
N TYR A 656 -18.38 19.48 -14.62
CA TYR A 656 -17.95 20.87 -14.51
C TYR A 656 -19.03 21.83 -15.01
N ILE A 657 -19.56 21.60 -16.21
CA ILE A 657 -20.63 22.42 -16.81
C ILE A 657 -21.87 22.46 -15.90
N CYS A 658 -22.27 21.33 -15.31
CA CYS A 658 -23.35 21.32 -14.34
C CYS A 658 -23.06 22.22 -13.13
N LYS A 659 -21.85 22.15 -12.55
CA LYS A 659 -21.47 22.99 -11.39
C LYS A 659 -21.46 24.50 -11.68
N GLN A 660 -21.38 24.92 -12.96
CA GLN A 660 -21.48 26.35 -13.34
C GLN A 660 -22.92 26.87 -13.43
N GLY A 661 -23.94 25.99 -13.44
CA GLY A 661 -25.34 26.39 -13.55
C GLY A 661 -26.04 26.43 -12.18
N PRO A 662 -27.00 27.35 -11.96
CA PRO A 662 -27.75 27.44 -10.70
C PRO A 662 -28.55 26.18 -10.34
N LYS A 663 -28.80 25.28 -11.30
CA LYS A 663 -29.45 23.97 -11.09
C LYS A 663 -28.46 22.79 -11.05
N GLY A 664 -27.16 23.04 -10.96
CA GLY A 664 -26.11 22.02 -10.98
C GLY A 664 -26.24 20.94 -9.90
N GLY A 665 -26.62 21.34 -8.68
CA GLY A 665 -26.83 20.41 -7.55
C GLY A 665 -28.00 19.45 -7.79
N ASP A 666 -29.04 19.87 -8.51
CA ASP A 666 -30.19 19.03 -8.84
C ASP A 666 -29.82 17.91 -9.84
N LEU A 667 -28.80 18.14 -10.68
CA LEU A 667 -28.31 17.20 -11.69
C LEU A 667 -27.21 16.26 -11.16
N ILE A 668 -26.37 16.74 -10.25
CA ILE A 668 -25.26 15.95 -9.68
C ILE A 668 -25.71 15.15 -8.45
N GLY A 669 -26.64 15.69 -7.66
CA GLY A 669 -27.17 15.10 -6.43
C GLY A 669 -27.22 16.15 -5.32
N LYS A 670 -28.36 16.25 -4.61
CA LYS A 670 -28.54 17.22 -3.50
C LYS A 670 -27.88 16.79 -2.21
N THR A 671 -27.56 15.51 -2.09
CA THR A 671 -26.86 14.92 -0.93
C THR A 671 -25.64 14.13 -1.42
N ALA A 672 -24.63 14.00 -0.56
CA ALA A 672 -23.45 13.19 -0.87
C ALA A 672 -23.82 11.73 -1.22
N PHE A 673 -24.92 11.20 -0.67
CA PHE A 673 -25.43 9.87 -1.03
C PHE A 673 -26.00 9.82 -2.46
N GLN A 674 -26.69 10.87 -2.93
CA GLN A 674 -27.16 10.96 -4.31
C GLN A 674 -26.01 11.14 -5.30
N GLU A 675 -25.00 11.96 -4.96
CA GLU A 675 -23.79 12.12 -5.78
C GLU A 675 -23.01 10.79 -5.88
N ALA A 676 -22.82 10.08 -4.76
CA ALA A 676 -22.21 8.75 -4.74
C ALA A 676 -23.03 7.70 -5.51
N THR A 677 -24.36 7.74 -5.42
CA THR A 677 -25.25 6.84 -6.21
C THR A 677 -25.09 7.10 -7.71
N ASN A 678 -25.05 8.37 -8.13
CA ASN A 678 -24.83 8.73 -9.53
C ASN A 678 -23.47 8.26 -10.03
N ASP A 679 -22.42 8.46 -9.23
CA ASP A 679 -21.05 8.05 -9.57
C ASP A 679 -20.89 6.52 -9.64
N GLN A 680 -21.54 5.78 -8.74
CA GLN A 680 -21.59 4.30 -8.78
C GLN A 680 -22.15 3.80 -10.12
N TRP A 681 -23.26 4.35 -10.60
CA TRP A 681 -23.88 3.91 -11.86
C TRP A 681 -23.11 4.34 -13.10
N ILE A 682 -22.44 5.50 -13.06
CA ILE A 682 -21.56 5.95 -14.14
C ILE A 682 -20.31 5.06 -14.23
N ALA A 683 -19.66 4.76 -13.10
CA ALA A 683 -18.53 3.84 -13.05
C ALA A 683 -18.91 2.42 -13.50
N TRP A 684 -20.12 1.96 -13.16
CA TRP A 684 -20.66 0.68 -13.63
C TRP A 684 -20.79 0.62 -15.16
N VAL A 685 -21.25 1.68 -15.83
CA VAL A 685 -21.27 1.73 -17.30
C VAL A 685 -19.87 1.58 -17.88
N GLN A 686 -18.93 2.38 -17.39
CA GLN A 686 -17.55 2.44 -17.90
C GLN A 686 -16.83 1.09 -17.75
N THR A 687 -17.01 0.42 -16.61
CA THR A 687 -16.35 -0.85 -16.30
C THR A 687 -17.06 -2.08 -16.84
N THR A 688 -18.40 -2.08 -16.92
CA THR A 688 -19.21 -3.29 -17.12
C THR A 688 -19.97 -3.31 -18.45
N LEU A 689 -20.41 -2.15 -18.98
CA LEU A 689 -21.18 -2.09 -20.23
C LEU A 689 -20.37 -1.61 -21.43
N PHE A 690 -19.41 -0.69 -21.24
CA PHE A 690 -18.78 0.04 -22.34
C PHE A 690 -18.03 -0.86 -23.34
N ALA A 691 -17.26 -1.83 -22.84
CA ALA A 691 -16.52 -2.77 -23.69
C ALA A 691 -17.44 -3.77 -24.43
N PRO A 692 -18.40 -4.47 -23.77
CA PRO A 692 -19.40 -5.27 -24.48
C PRO A 692 -20.21 -4.47 -25.51
N LEU A 693 -20.59 -3.23 -25.19
CA LEU A 693 -21.34 -2.36 -26.09
C LEU A 693 -20.53 -2.00 -27.34
N HIS A 694 -19.26 -1.58 -27.18
CA HIS A 694 -18.38 -1.38 -28.32
C HIS A 694 -18.20 -2.65 -29.15
N GLN A 695 -17.97 -3.80 -28.50
CA GLN A 695 -17.82 -5.08 -29.18
C GLN A 695 -19.05 -5.46 -30.00
N ALA A 696 -20.28 -5.26 -29.49
CA ALA A 696 -21.50 -5.51 -30.25
C ALA A 696 -21.67 -4.52 -31.42
N MET A 697 -21.37 -3.23 -31.19
CA MET A 697 -21.52 -2.17 -32.20
C MET A 697 -20.51 -2.28 -33.35
N PHE A 698 -19.23 -2.54 -33.07
CA PHE A 698 -18.20 -2.73 -34.11
C PHE A 698 -18.56 -3.86 -35.09
N GLN A 699 -19.27 -4.88 -34.61
CA GLN A 699 -19.75 -6.02 -35.40
C GLN A 699 -20.98 -5.66 -36.24
N ILE A 700 -21.96 -4.92 -35.68
CA ILE A 700 -23.15 -4.47 -36.43
C ILE A 700 -22.76 -3.53 -37.58
N PHE A 701 -21.82 -2.62 -37.35
CA PHE A 701 -21.42 -1.58 -38.31
C PHE A 701 -20.23 -1.98 -39.18
N GLY A 702 -19.79 -3.25 -39.17
CA GLY A 702 -18.85 -3.81 -40.14
C GLY A 702 -17.42 -3.23 -40.15
N HIS A 703 -17.00 -2.58 -39.07
CA HIS A 703 -15.67 -1.95 -38.96
C HIS A 703 -14.54 -2.96 -38.65
N SER A 704 -14.91 -4.21 -38.37
CA SER A 704 -14.05 -5.37 -38.26
C SER A 704 -14.81 -6.57 -38.81
N GLY A 705 -14.12 -7.59 -39.33
CA GLY A 705 -14.76 -8.79 -39.89
C GLY A 705 -15.78 -9.42 -38.92
N VAL A 706 -16.89 -9.92 -39.47
CA VAL A 706 -18.05 -10.37 -38.68
C VAL A 706 -17.72 -11.65 -37.90
N ASP A 707 -17.54 -11.50 -36.60
CA ASP A 707 -17.30 -12.55 -35.61
C ASP A 707 -18.60 -12.78 -34.81
N MET A 708 -19.45 -13.65 -35.34
CA MET A 708 -20.73 -14.00 -34.72
C MET A 708 -20.59 -14.57 -33.28
N PRO A 709 -19.59 -15.42 -32.94
CA PRO A 709 -19.32 -15.79 -31.56
C PRO A 709 -19.08 -14.59 -30.63
N LYS A 710 -18.20 -13.65 -31.00
CA LYS A 710 -17.93 -12.43 -30.20
C LYS A 710 -19.16 -11.52 -30.10
N TYR A 711 -19.94 -11.39 -31.16
CA TYR A 711 -21.21 -10.65 -31.13
C TYR A 711 -22.22 -11.29 -30.16
N ASN A 712 -22.41 -12.61 -30.24
CA ASN A 712 -23.34 -13.34 -29.38
C ASN A 712 -22.93 -13.29 -27.89
N ALA A 713 -21.63 -13.40 -27.60
CA ALA A 713 -21.10 -13.26 -26.24
C ALA A 713 -21.33 -11.85 -25.68
N ALA A 714 -20.98 -10.80 -26.43
CA ALA A 714 -21.23 -9.42 -26.03
C ALA A 714 -22.72 -9.15 -25.80
N MET A 715 -23.59 -9.64 -26.70
CA MET A 715 -25.04 -9.49 -26.58
C MET A 715 -25.65 -10.25 -25.40
N LYS A 716 -25.07 -11.39 -25.00
CA LYS A 716 -25.47 -12.09 -23.76
C LYS A 716 -25.18 -11.21 -22.54
N THR A 717 -23.94 -10.72 -22.41
CA THR A 717 -23.53 -9.85 -21.30
C THR A 717 -24.37 -8.58 -21.25
N ILE A 718 -24.61 -7.89 -22.37
CA ILE A 718 -25.45 -6.69 -22.42
C ILE A 718 -26.86 -6.98 -21.88
N LYS A 719 -27.51 -8.07 -22.31
CA LYS A 719 -28.86 -8.43 -21.86
C LYS A 719 -28.92 -8.75 -20.36
N GLU A 720 -27.90 -9.43 -19.83
CA GLU A 720 -27.79 -9.73 -18.39
C GLU A 720 -27.60 -8.47 -17.54
N GLN A 721 -26.76 -7.53 -17.99
CA GLN A 721 -26.52 -6.28 -17.27
C GLN A 721 -27.71 -5.31 -17.37
N VAL A 722 -28.37 -5.21 -18.53
CA VAL A 722 -29.62 -4.42 -18.69
C VAL A 722 -30.74 -4.98 -17.81
N LYS A 723 -30.83 -6.30 -17.60
CA LYS A 723 -31.78 -6.91 -16.65
C LYS A 723 -31.54 -6.46 -15.20
N LYS A 724 -30.28 -6.27 -14.79
CA LYS A 724 -29.96 -5.73 -13.45
C LYS A 724 -30.37 -4.27 -13.31
N LEU A 725 -30.18 -3.46 -14.36
CA LEU A 725 -30.67 -2.08 -14.40
C LEU A 725 -32.20 -2.01 -14.32
N ASP A 726 -32.92 -2.93 -15.00
CA ASP A 726 -34.39 -3.01 -14.92
C ASP A 726 -34.90 -3.32 -13.51
N ASN A 727 -34.27 -4.27 -12.83
CA ASN A 727 -34.56 -4.57 -11.43
C ASN A 727 -34.29 -3.37 -10.51
N PHE A 728 -33.23 -2.59 -10.75
CA PHE A 728 -32.91 -1.40 -9.95
C PHE A 728 -33.88 -0.22 -10.19
N LEU A 729 -34.35 -0.05 -11.43
CA LEU A 729 -35.29 1.00 -11.80
C LEU A 729 -36.74 0.68 -11.39
N LYS A 730 -37.03 -0.53 -10.92
CA LYS A 730 -38.35 -0.91 -10.39
C LYS A 730 -38.77 0.04 -9.26
N GLY A 731 -39.83 0.81 -9.51
CA GLY A 731 -40.35 1.80 -8.56
C GLY A 731 -39.60 3.13 -8.52
N LYS A 732 -38.60 3.35 -9.38
CA LYS A 732 -37.85 4.62 -9.49
C LYS A 732 -38.25 5.39 -10.75
N GLN A 733 -38.11 6.72 -10.72
CA GLN A 733 -38.30 7.54 -11.91
C GLN A 733 -36.99 7.80 -12.64
N PHE A 734 -35.91 8.04 -11.88
CA PHE A 734 -34.54 8.28 -12.35
C PHE A 734 -33.53 7.61 -11.41
N ILE A 735 -32.27 7.49 -11.84
CA ILE A 735 -31.21 6.78 -11.10
C ILE A 735 -30.93 7.44 -9.74
N GLY A 736 -30.83 8.77 -9.72
CA GLY A 736 -30.63 9.58 -8.52
C GLY A 736 -31.89 9.84 -7.68
N GLY A 737 -33.07 9.37 -8.13
CA GLY A 737 -34.35 9.52 -7.42
C GLY A 737 -35.48 10.10 -8.29
N ASN A 738 -35.97 11.27 -7.89
CA ASN A 738 -37.20 11.88 -8.45
C ASN A 738 -36.95 12.91 -9.57
N SER A 739 -35.69 13.21 -9.89
CA SER A 739 -35.30 14.16 -10.95
C SER A 739 -34.19 13.57 -11.82
N ILE A 740 -34.16 13.97 -13.08
CA ILE A 740 -33.13 13.57 -14.05
C ILE A 740 -31.74 14.03 -13.58
N GLY A 741 -30.76 13.13 -13.55
CA GLY A 741 -29.39 13.43 -13.14
C GLY A 741 -28.34 13.19 -14.24
N VAL A 742 -27.07 13.48 -13.89
CA VAL A 742 -25.89 13.23 -14.72
C VAL A 742 -25.77 11.76 -15.11
N ALA A 743 -26.08 10.84 -14.18
CA ALA A 743 -26.08 9.41 -14.46
C ALA A 743 -27.15 9.04 -15.49
N ASP A 744 -28.37 9.60 -15.39
CA ASP A 744 -29.46 9.28 -16.32
C ASP A 744 -29.11 9.64 -17.76
N LEU A 745 -28.54 10.84 -17.97
CA LEU A 745 -28.13 11.32 -19.29
C LEU A 745 -26.91 10.57 -19.84
N TYR A 746 -25.97 10.17 -18.98
CA TYR A 746 -24.81 9.36 -19.37
C TYR A 746 -25.20 7.92 -19.75
N LEU A 747 -26.08 7.27 -18.97
CA LEU A 747 -26.59 5.94 -19.29
C LEU A 747 -27.48 5.97 -20.55
N ALA A 748 -28.38 6.96 -20.69
CA ALA A 748 -29.25 7.03 -21.85
C ALA A 748 -28.48 7.33 -23.14
N SER A 749 -27.50 8.25 -23.13
CA SER A 749 -26.65 8.49 -24.31
C SER A 749 -25.84 7.24 -24.70
N SER A 750 -25.29 6.52 -23.71
CA SER A 750 -24.57 5.25 -23.93
C SER A 750 -25.46 4.14 -24.52
N LEU A 751 -26.70 3.99 -24.03
CA LEU A 751 -27.64 2.95 -24.47
C LEU A 751 -28.42 3.33 -25.74
N SER A 752 -28.41 4.60 -26.17
CA SER A 752 -29.21 5.11 -27.28
C SER A 752 -29.00 4.33 -28.59
N SER A 753 -27.75 3.96 -28.88
CA SER A 753 -27.41 3.16 -30.08
C SER A 753 -28.10 1.80 -30.08
N LEU A 754 -28.11 1.10 -28.94
CA LEU A 754 -28.80 -0.19 -28.77
C LEU A 754 -30.32 -0.04 -28.87
N PHE A 755 -30.89 1.03 -28.32
CA PHE A 755 -32.33 1.33 -28.45
C PHE A 755 -32.76 1.66 -29.90
N GLN A 756 -31.84 2.17 -30.72
CA GLN A 756 -32.09 2.46 -32.15
C GLN A 756 -31.87 1.24 -33.06
N THR A 757 -31.04 0.26 -32.66
CA THR A 757 -30.59 -0.83 -33.56
C THR A 757 -30.92 -2.25 -33.09
N VAL A 758 -30.86 -2.55 -31.79
CA VAL A 758 -30.90 -3.93 -31.26
C VAL A 758 -32.09 -4.22 -30.36
N PHE A 759 -32.57 -3.25 -29.57
CA PHE A 759 -33.68 -3.43 -28.65
C PHE A 759 -35.03 -3.25 -29.36
N ASP A 760 -35.46 -4.30 -30.04
CA ASP A 760 -36.76 -4.38 -30.70
C ASP A 760 -37.96 -4.27 -29.72
N ALA A 761 -39.17 -4.25 -30.28
CA ALA A 761 -40.39 -4.15 -29.49
C ALA A 761 -40.60 -5.32 -28.50
N GLY A 762 -40.06 -6.51 -28.82
CA GLY A 762 -40.14 -7.69 -27.94
C GLY A 762 -39.25 -7.54 -26.72
N PHE A 763 -37.99 -7.14 -26.91
CA PHE A 763 -37.05 -6.88 -25.83
C PHE A 763 -37.49 -5.70 -24.95
N ARG A 764 -37.99 -4.61 -25.57
CA ARG A 764 -38.52 -3.45 -24.83
C ARG A 764 -39.73 -3.80 -23.95
N LYS A 765 -40.61 -4.70 -24.41
CA LYS A 765 -41.72 -5.22 -23.59
C LYS A 765 -41.24 -6.09 -22.42
N ALA A 766 -40.11 -6.80 -22.58
CA ALA A 766 -39.53 -7.64 -21.52
C ALA A 766 -38.75 -6.82 -20.46
N MET A 767 -38.14 -5.69 -20.84
CA MET A 767 -37.42 -4.77 -19.95
C MET A 767 -38.21 -3.47 -19.75
N GLY A 768 -39.36 -3.59 -19.08
CA GLY A 768 -40.35 -2.52 -18.98
C GLY A 768 -39.89 -1.31 -18.18
N ASN A 769 -39.07 -1.49 -17.13
CA ASN A 769 -38.61 -0.38 -16.27
C ASN A 769 -37.51 0.43 -16.97
N VAL A 770 -36.53 -0.24 -17.60
CA VAL A 770 -35.49 0.44 -18.41
C VAL A 770 -36.13 1.14 -19.60
N THR A 771 -37.10 0.52 -20.27
CA THR A 771 -37.76 1.16 -21.42
C THR A 771 -38.53 2.41 -20.99
N ALA A 772 -39.34 2.33 -19.93
CA ALA A 772 -40.10 3.48 -19.44
C ALA A 772 -39.21 4.62 -18.89
N TRP A 773 -38.07 4.29 -18.27
CA TRP A 773 -37.05 5.26 -17.88
C TRP A 773 -36.37 5.91 -19.09
N PHE A 774 -35.93 5.11 -20.07
CA PHE A 774 -35.26 5.58 -21.27
C PHE A 774 -36.17 6.51 -22.09
N GLU A 775 -37.43 6.13 -22.28
CA GLU A 775 -38.44 6.95 -22.97
C GLU A 775 -38.69 8.29 -22.26
N LYS A 776 -38.65 8.34 -20.92
CA LYS A 776 -38.72 9.61 -20.15
C LYS A 776 -37.47 10.48 -20.35
N VAL A 777 -36.27 9.89 -20.37
CA VAL A 777 -35.02 10.64 -20.55
C VAL A 777 -34.95 11.24 -21.96
N ILE A 778 -35.26 10.46 -23.02
CA ILE A 778 -35.24 10.96 -24.40
C ILE A 778 -36.39 11.92 -24.73
N ALA A 779 -37.50 11.89 -23.97
CA ALA A 779 -38.61 12.84 -24.12
C ALA A 779 -38.33 14.22 -23.49
N ASN A 780 -37.22 14.37 -22.74
CA ASN A 780 -36.84 15.66 -22.17
C ASN A 780 -36.57 16.69 -23.27
N ALA A 781 -37.19 17.87 -23.18
CA ALA A 781 -37.09 18.92 -24.20
C ALA A 781 -35.64 19.33 -24.53
N ALA A 782 -34.74 19.38 -23.54
CA ALA A 782 -33.32 19.68 -23.78
C ALA A 782 -32.62 18.54 -24.53
N PHE A 783 -32.96 17.28 -24.22
CA PHE A 783 -32.41 16.11 -24.93
C PHE A 783 -32.85 16.09 -26.40
N VAL A 784 -34.17 16.23 -26.66
CA VAL A 784 -34.74 16.27 -28.02
C VAL A 784 -34.14 17.38 -28.87
N LYS A 785 -33.87 18.55 -28.26
CA LYS A 785 -33.31 19.73 -28.94
C LYS A 785 -31.90 19.51 -29.49
N HIS A 786 -31.04 18.77 -28.78
CA HIS A 786 -29.64 18.60 -29.14
C HIS A 786 -29.32 17.22 -29.76
N PHE A 787 -29.95 16.14 -29.30
CA PHE A 787 -29.78 14.78 -29.86
C PHE A 787 -30.80 14.43 -30.95
N GLY A 788 -31.84 15.25 -31.14
CA GLY A 788 -32.94 14.98 -32.06
C GLY A 788 -33.95 13.94 -31.53
N LYS A 789 -34.97 13.64 -32.33
CA LYS A 789 -35.96 12.59 -32.00
C LYS A 789 -35.36 11.21 -32.25
N VAL A 790 -34.98 10.52 -31.17
CA VAL A 790 -34.53 9.12 -31.20
C VAL A 790 -35.64 8.22 -31.74
N LYS A 791 -35.40 7.55 -32.88
CA LYS A 791 -36.29 6.53 -33.44
C LYS A 791 -35.93 5.16 -32.86
N LEU A 792 -36.85 4.54 -32.12
CA LEU A 792 -36.63 3.22 -31.51
C LEU A 792 -36.67 2.09 -32.55
N ALA A 793 -35.90 1.03 -32.32
CA ALA A 793 -35.81 -0.11 -33.23
C ALA A 793 -37.18 -0.82 -33.40
N ALA A 794 -37.58 -1.01 -34.66
CA ALA A 794 -38.74 -1.82 -35.04
C ALA A 794 -38.39 -3.30 -35.29
N LYS A 795 -37.14 -3.57 -35.71
CA LYS A 795 -36.56 -4.90 -35.93
C LYS A 795 -35.09 -4.88 -35.53
N ILE A 796 -34.55 -6.03 -35.09
CA ILE A 796 -33.13 -6.17 -34.73
C ILE A 796 -32.25 -6.04 -35.97
N LEU A 797 -31.32 -5.09 -35.95
CA LEU A 797 -30.27 -4.92 -36.95
C LEU A 797 -29.12 -5.87 -36.60
N LYS A 798 -28.89 -6.89 -37.45
CA LYS A 798 -27.83 -7.89 -37.27
C LYS A 798 -26.59 -7.51 -38.10
N PRO A 799 -25.38 -7.96 -37.71
CA PRO A 799 -24.21 -7.93 -38.58
C PRO A 799 -24.53 -8.59 -39.93
N THR A 800 -24.30 -7.88 -41.03
CA THR A 800 -24.39 -8.42 -42.39
C THR A 800 -23.00 -8.58 -42.98
N GLU A 801 -22.70 -9.78 -43.50
CA GLU A 801 -21.49 -10.04 -44.26
C GLU A 801 -21.45 -9.14 -45.51
N ALA A 802 -20.40 -8.34 -45.64
CA ALA A 802 -20.15 -7.57 -46.85
C ALA A 802 -19.76 -8.52 -47.99
N LYS A 803 -20.54 -8.54 -49.08
CA LYS A 803 -20.14 -9.23 -50.32
C LYS A 803 -18.80 -8.66 -50.80
N ALA A 804 -17.86 -9.56 -51.09
CA ALA A 804 -16.53 -9.19 -51.56
C ALA A 804 -16.59 -8.29 -52.80
N VAL A 805 -16.03 -7.08 -52.69
CA VAL A 805 -15.79 -6.22 -53.86
C VAL A 805 -14.58 -6.79 -54.60
N ALA A 806 -14.82 -7.29 -55.81
CA ALA A 806 -13.77 -7.91 -56.62
C ALA A 806 -12.67 -6.90 -57.00
N PRO A 807 -11.38 -7.30 -57.00
CA PRO A 807 -10.30 -6.43 -57.43
C PRO A 807 -10.41 -6.11 -58.93
N LYS A 808 -10.45 -4.83 -59.29
CA LYS A 808 -10.32 -4.42 -60.70
C LYS A 808 -8.87 -4.61 -61.17
N LYS A 809 -8.71 -5.28 -62.30
CA LYS A 809 -7.42 -5.50 -62.98
C LYS A 809 -6.77 -4.18 -63.40
N GLU A 810 -5.44 -4.15 -63.38
CA GLU A 810 -4.62 -3.12 -64.02
C GLU A 810 -4.77 -3.14 -65.55
N ALA A 811 -4.56 -1.98 -66.18
CA ALA A 811 -4.25 -1.84 -67.60
C ALA A 811 -3.20 -0.73 -67.78
N LYS A 812 -2.19 -1.00 -68.62
CA LYS A 812 -1.08 -0.09 -68.94
C LYS A 812 -1.51 1.01 -69.93
N GLN A 813 -0.95 2.23 -69.85
CA GLN A 813 0.15 2.76 -70.70
C GLN A 813 0.30 4.30 -70.65
N GLU A 814 1.47 4.77 -71.09
CA GLU A 814 2.12 6.11 -71.03
C GLU A 814 1.62 7.14 -72.11
N PRO A 815 2.23 8.34 -72.33
CA PRO A 815 2.62 9.43 -71.42
C PRO A 815 2.39 10.89 -71.97
N LYS A 816 2.74 11.91 -71.16
CA LYS A 816 3.14 13.32 -71.50
C LYS A 816 2.19 14.25 -72.27
N LYS A 817 1.89 15.43 -71.66
CA LYS A 817 2.49 16.73 -72.05
C LYS A 817 2.29 17.80 -70.97
N ALA A 818 3.07 18.88 -71.03
CA ALA A 818 3.08 19.99 -70.07
C ALA A 818 3.09 21.34 -70.78
N GLU A 819 2.58 22.37 -70.10
CA GLU A 819 2.81 23.82 -70.24
C GLU A 819 1.86 24.50 -69.23
N LYS A 820 2.07 25.68 -68.66
CA LYS A 820 3.20 26.54 -68.27
C LYS A 820 2.54 27.89 -67.88
N LYS A 821 2.99 28.56 -66.81
CA LYS A 821 3.21 30.04 -66.73
C LYS A 821 1.96 30.97 -66.84
N ASP A 822 1.87 32.23 -66.39
CA ASP A 822 2.72 33.23 -65.67
C ASP A 822 1.81 34.27 -64.97
N ASP A 823 2.24 35.19 -64.09
CA ASP A 823 3.29 35.30 -63.04
C ASP A 823 2.87 36.54 -62.17
N ASP A 824 3.39 36.79 -60.95
CA ASP A 824 4.10 38.02 -60.49
C ASP A 824 3.72 38.33 -59.01
N PHE A 825 4.43 39.11 -58.18
CA PHE A 825 5.86 39.48 -58.02
C PHE A 825 6.01 40.26 -56.66
N ASP A 826 7.24 40.59 -56.23
CA ASP A 826 7.64 41.39 -55.03
C ASP A 826 7.31 40.80 -53.62
N ASP A 827 8.21 40.33 -52.74
CA ASP A 827 9.68 40.46 -52.48
C ASP A 827 10.08 41.39 -51.29
N LEU A 828 11.27 41.14 -50.72
CA LEU A 828 11.98 41.79 -49.59
C LEU A 828 11.37 41.56 -48.18
N PHE A 829 11.99 40.79 -47.27
CA PHE A 829 13.41 40.78 -46.88
C PHE A 829 13.91 39.35 -46.58
N GLY A 830 15.11 39.00 -47.06
CA GLY A 830 15.81 37.75 -46.73
C GLY A 830 17.06 37.96 -45.88
N ASP A 831 17.62 36.86 -45.37
CA ASP A 831 18.99 36.39 -45.65
C ASP A 831 19.18 34.97 -45.08
N ASP A 832 19.94 34.14 -45.81
CA ASP A 832 20.75 32.94 -45.47
C ASP A 832 20.23 31.91 -44.42
N ASP A 833 20.27 30.59 -44.67
CA ASP A 833 21.51 29.78 -44.69
C ASP A 833 21.39 28.48 -45.53
N GLU A 834 22.46 28.11 -46.23
CA GLU A 834 22.74 26.74 -46.66
C GLU A 834 23.34 25.91 -45.50
N GLU A 835 22.98 24.62 -45.35
CA GLU A 835 23.83 23.49 -44.87
C GLU A 835 23.05 22.31 -44.21
N ASP A 836 21.99 21.78 -44.83
CA ASP A 836 21.34 20.53 -44.34
C ASP A 836 22.00 19.23 -44.88
N ALA A 837 23.34 19.23 -44.93
CA ALA A 837 24.18 18.10 -45.33
C ALA A 837 25.16 17.62 -44.23
N ALA A 838 25.25 18.31 -43.09
CA ALA A 838 26.19 18.01 -42.01
C ALA A 838 25.66 17.01 -40.96
N ALA A 839 24.36 17.09 -40.61
CA ALA A 839 23.78 16.35 -39.48
C ALA A 839 23.77 14.82 -39.65
N ALA A 840 23.56 14.32 -40.87
CA ALA A 840 23.50 12.89 -41.16
C ALA A 840 24.88 12.18 -41.14
N LYS A 841 25.98 12.94 -41.27
CA LYS A 841 27.34 12.38 -41.38
C LYS A 841 28.03 12.26 -40.01
N ALA A 842 27.82 13.23 -39.12
CA ALA A 842 28.38 13.23 -37.76
C ALA A 842 27.88 12.03 -36.92
N ALA A 843 26.59 11.66 -37.04
CA ALA A 843 26.03 10.51 -36.34
C ALA A 843 26.63 9.16 -36.81
N ALA A 844 26.98 9.05 -38.09
CA ALA A 844 27.54 7.84 -38.69
C ALA A 844 29.04 7.63 -38.36
N GLU A 845 29.81 8.71 -38.18
CA GLU A 845 31.22 8.62 -37.78
C GLU A 845 31.41 8.42 -36.27
N ALA A 846 30.56 9.03 -35.43
CA ALA A 846 30.55 8.76 -33.98
C ALA A 846 30.33 7.27 -33.67
N ALA A 847 29.44 6.60 -34.41
CA ALA A 847 29.18 5.16 -34.27
C ALA A 847 30.38 4.28 -34.71
N LYS A 848 31.24 4.76 -35.62
CA LYS A 848 32.43 4.02 -36.08
C LYS A 848 33.68 4.27 -35.22
N ALA A 849 33.80 5.44 -34.58
CA ALA A 849 34.88 5.74 -33.64
C ALA A 849 34.83 4.84 -32.39
N ALA A 850 33.64 4.45 -31.92
CA ALA A 850 33.45 3.58 -30.77
C ALA A 850 33.91 2.11 -30.99
N ALA A 851 34.11 1.68 -32.24
CA ALA A 851 34.35 0.27 -32.59
C ALA A 851 35.83 -0.12 -32.77
N LYS A 852 36.80 0.83 -32.68
CA LYS A 852 38.24 0.55 -32.84
C LYS A 852 39.12 1.29 -31.83
N GLY A 853 38.98 0.95 -30.54
CA GLY A 853 39.87 1.38 -29.44
C GLY A 853 40.67 0.22 -28.84
N LYS A 854 42.00 0.27 -28.94
CA LYS A 854 42.95 -0.82 -28.60
C LYS A 854 42.82 -1.36 -27.15
N LYS A 855 43.11 -2.67 -27.01
CA LYS A 855 43.46 -3.35 -25.74
C LYS A 855 44.41 -2.47 -24.90
N LYS A 856 43.98 -2.07 -23.71
CA LYS A 856 44.82 -1.53 -22.63
C LYS A 856 44.67 -2.45 -21.42
N LYS A 857 45.78 -2.71 -20.70
CA LYS A 857 45.76 -3.55 -19.50
C LYS A 857 44.70 -3.04 -18.52
N VAL A 858 43.93 -3.95 -17.93
CA VAL A 858 43.07 -3.65 -16.79
C VAL A 858 43.98 -3.09 -15.69
N LYS A 859 43.71 -1.86 -15.26
CA LYS A 859 44.27 -1.32 -14.02
C LYS A 859 43.35 -1.83 -12.91
N GLU A 860 43.92 -2.36 -11.84
CA GLU A 860 43.15 -2.72 -10.65
C GLU A 860 42.36 -1.51 -10.17
N VAL A 861 41.07 -1.72 -9.90
CA VAL A 861 40.25 -0.72 -9.22
C VAL A 861 40.59 -0.85 -7.74
N GLU A 862 41.18 0.20 -7.16
CA GLU A 862 41.54 0.23 -5.75
C GLU A 862 40.32 -0.13 -4.89
N GLN A 863 40.51 -1.01 -3.91
CA GLN A 863 39.47 -1.37 -2.95
C GLN A 863 39.03 -0.11 -2.22
N SER A 864 37.77 0.32 -2.43
CA SER A 864 37.15 1.36 -1.63
C SER A 864 36.83 0.82 -0.23
N LEU A 865 37.87 0.74 0.61
CA LEU A 865 37.77 0.47 2.04
C LEU A 865 36.99 1.61 2.71
N ILE A 866 35.67 1.44 2.81
CA ILE A 866 34.85 2.24 3.73
C ILE A 866 35.10 1.68 5.13
N MET A 867 36.15 2.19 5.77
CA MET A 867 36.43 1.95 7.18
C MET A 867 35.33 2.61 8.01
N PHE A 868 34.35 1.83 8.47
CA PHE A 868 33.59 2.20 9.66
C PHE A 868 34.50 2.03 10.87
N ASP A 869 35.03 3.14 11.37
CA ASP A 869 35.86 3.17 12.58
C ASP A 869 34.98 2.99 13.82
N VAL A 870 34.45 1.78 13.98
CA VAL A 870 33.90 1.31 15.24
C VAL A 870 35.09 0.89 16.07
N LYS A 871 35.53 1.78 16.99
CA LYS A 871 36.54 1.44 17.99
C LYS A 871 36.14 0.11 18.64
N PRO A 872 37.00 -0.92 18.60
CA PRO A 872 36.74 -2.12 19.39
C PRO A 872 36.74 -1.72 20.87
N LEU A 873 35.79 -2.27 21.63
CA LEU A 873 35.90 -2.30 23.07
C LEU A 873 37.14 -3.12 23.41
N ASP A 874 38.06 -2.50 24.13
CA ASP A 874 39.23 -3.18 24.68
C ASP A 874 38.85 -3.90 26.00
N ASP A 875 39.76 -4.75 26.47
CA ASP A 875 39.57 -5.51 27.71
C ASP A 875 39.62 -4.62 28.98
N GLU A 876 39.86 -3.30 28.82
CA GLU A 876 39.90 -2.30 29.90
C GLU A 876 38.64 -1.41 29.96
N THR A 877 37.73 -1.48 28.99
CA THR A 877 36.52 -0.63 28.96
C THR A 877 35.51 -1.07 30.04
N SER A 878 35.36 -0.26 31.09
CA SER A 878 34.39 -0.49 32.18
C SER A 878 32.93 -0.48 31.68
N LEU A 879 32.20 -1.56 31.93
CA LEU A 879 30.78 -1.69 31.56
C LEU A 879 29.85 -0.82 32.42
N ASP A 880 30.28 -0.44 33.63
CA ASP A 880 29.46 0.37 34.55
C ASP A 880 29.43 1.86 34.17
N GLU A 881 30.47 2.37 33.49
CA GLU A 881 30.50 3.75 32.97
C GLU A 881 29.62 3.93 31.72
N LEU A 882 29.32 2.85 31.00
CA LEU A 882 28.42 2.83 29.84
C LEU A 882 26.92 2.75 30.23
N ALA A 883 26.60 2.68 31.53
CA ALA A 883 25.25 2.53 32.05
C ALA A 883 24.65 3.83 32.66
N GLN A 884 25.37 4.96 32.59
CA GLN A 884 24.89 6.30 32.96
C GLN A 884 24.42 7.11 31.73
#